data_AF-A0AA86IUN3-F1
#
_entry.id   AF-A0AA86IUN3-F1
#
_cell.length_a   1.000
_cell.length_b   1.000
_cell.length_c   1.000
_cell.angle_alpha   90.00
_cell.angle_beta   90.00
_cell.angle_gamma   90.00
#
_symmetry.space_group_name_H-M   'P 1'
#
loop_
_entity.id
_entity.type
_entity.pdbx_description
1 polymer ?
#
loop_
_entity_poly.entity_id
_entity_poly.type
_entity_poly.pdbx_seq_one_letter_code
_entity_poly.pdbx_strand_id
1 'polypeptide(L)'
;MKLNIMTRYFIAAGLLTCAGNAFALEAWSGQESGDTIEVIFDSKVYSNRWYVKADNCPQTASADNWDNPWTYVRNATPAEISAYGNPTTCDSGSITPVNYDAFSTDNNYVSGDIVSYGDVNYQAKSAVPAYSFTPGAENPWQLYTSVPVWNATQVYNKGDVAQFDGQSYEALFYTVGDNPSLTANQNPTGTNGRPWKPLGPTVEYSAAELNAAPQFSATALYEAGTLVQFQGQPYVSQAKVKSVSPVDKNPWAIYTDWTGTKERVGTPKNPWPAHVYAPYVDFTLNSIPDLATLAKEQNITHFTMAFVVAKSGEQCIPTWGTAYNLQDYAQYSKVKALREAGGDVMVSIGGANNSPLAAACKNDADLQKHYYDIVDNLNLNVLDFDIEGTWVADHESIQRRNRVVKATQDQWNKEGRKVGIWYTLPILPTGLTPDGVYVLENARDAGVQLAGVNVMTMDYGNAICQSAGTEGQNIHGTCATSAIDNLFKQLKKIWPAKSDKEINAMMGTTPMIGYNDVQGEVFYQSDAKLVMEDAQKRELGMIGIWSIARDKPGVPGQVSPEHSGMTPAQAPQYAYSHIFSPFTSAGEEAVTGVYKSRKNNQCLDIQYGKMRDGDRLMTYACTGRPNQILTFSGINQQLVIGDTQKCLDVQNGHNEEGVAVISYSCHNASDKNPNQGWLWENNTFRSLMKGEQRCMTVGNDGFVKISTCKENDPAQEFEIYHPAK
;
A
#
# COMPACT_ATOMS: atom_id res chain seq x y z
N MET A 1 41.70 -48.58 21.29
CA MET A 1 41.62 -48.72 22.76
C MET A 1 40.16 -48.61 23.15
N LYS A 2 39.58 -49.74 23.59
CA LYS A 2 38.23 -50.01 24.16
C LYS A 2 36.95 -49.63 23.38
N LEU A 3 36.36 -50.67 22.76
CA LEU A 3 34.92 -50.88 22.59
C LEU A 3 34.25 -51.32 23.92
N ASN A 4 32.95 -51.03 24.07
CA ASN A 4 31.92 -51.78 24.83
C ASN A 4 30.62 -51.63 23.99
N ILE A 5 30.03 -52.61 23.28
CA ILE A 5 29.39 -53.89 23.63
C ILE A 5 28.22 -53.76 24.63
N MET A 6 26.99 -53.59 24.10
CA MET A 6 25.75 -54.37 24.41
C MET A 6 24.51 -53.80 23.68
N THR A 7 24.40 -54.05 22.38
CA THR A 7 23.38 -54.88 21.71
C THR A 7 21.97 -55.09 22.34
N ARG A 8 20.96 -54.56 21.62
CA ARG A 8 19.66 -55.15 21.18
C ARG A 8 18.51 -55.41 22.17
N TYR A 9 17.33 -54.84 21.83
CA TYR A 9 16.03 -55.45 21.45
C TYR A 9 15.02 -54.28 21.35
N PHE A 10 14.25 -53.98 20.31
CA PHE A 10 13.55 -54.79 19.31
C PHE A 10 13.38 -54.02 17.98
N ILE A 11 13.36 -54.80 16.89
CA ILE A 11 12.95 -54.44 15.54
C ILE A 11 11.42 -54.31 15.50
N ALA A 12 10.88 -53.21 14.98
CA ALA A 12 9.67 -53.21 14.16
C ALA A 12 9.48 -51.86 13.44
N ALA A 13 9.63 -51.89 12.11
CA ALA A 13 9.02 -51.02 11.12
C ALA A 13 9.18 -49.49 11.28
N GLY A 14 10.26 -48.96 10.73
CA GLY A 14 10.38 -47.54 10.37
C GLY A 14 11.21 -47.41 9.09
N LEU A 15 10.53 -47.27 7.95
CA LEU A 15 11.14 -46.78 6.71
C LEU A 15 11.53 -45.32 6.95
N LEU A 16 12.75 -45.11 7.44
CA LEU A 16 13.44 -43.83 7.48
C LEU A 16 13.82 -43.46 6.05
N THR A 17 13.05 -42.57 5.42
CA THR A 17 13.58 -41.73 4.35
C THR A 17 14.48 -40.69 5.01
N CYS A 18 15.78 -40.77 4.73
CA CYS A 18 16.74 -39.73 5.07
C CYS A 18 16.29 -38.41 4.42
N ALA A 19 15.88 -37.44 5.21
CA ALA A 19 15.73 -36.07 4.75
C ALA A 19 17.14 -35.48 4.60
N GLY A 20 17.65 -35.47 3.37
CA GLY A 20 18.75 -34.58 3.01
C GLY A 20 18.25 -33.13 3.13
N ASN A 21 19.14 -32.21 3.51
CA ASN A 21 18.85 -30.78 3.53
C ASN A 21 18.25 -30.38 2.17
N ALA A 22 16.95 -30.08 2.14
CA ALA A 22 16.32 -29.56 0.94
C ALA A 22 16.80 -28.11 0.78
N PHE A 23 17.52 -27.83 -0.31
CA PHE A 23 17.85 -26.47 -0.70
C PHE A 23 16.55 -25.68 -0.94
N ALA A 24 16.56 -24.37 -0.69
CA ALA A 24 15.41 -23.53 -1.00
C ALA A 24 15.18 -23.55 -2.51
N LEU A 25 14.05 -24.13 -2.94
CA LEU A 25 13.63 -24.19 -4.34
C LEU A 25 12.66 -23.03 -4.62
N GLU A 26 12.93 -22.25 -5.66
CA GLU A 26 12.08 -21.12 -6.09
C GLU A 26 12.03 -21.00 -7.61
N ALA A 27 11.16 -20.16 -8.21
CA ALA A 27 11.25 -19.87 -9.64
C ALA A 27 12.48 -18.99 -9.96
N TRP A 28 13.13 -19.24 -11.10
CA TRP A 28 14.21 -18.37 -11.56
C TRP A 28 13.68 -16.95 -11.85
N SER A 29 14.32 -15.95 -11.26
CA SER A 29 13.92 -14.53 -11.42
C SER A 29 15.12 -13.59 -11.55
N GLY A 30 16.31 -14.15 -11.76
CA GLY A 30 17.58 -13.41 -11.74
C GLY A 30 18.24 -13.41 -10.35
N GLN A 31 18.23 -14.55 -9.65
CA GLN A 31 18.90 -14.71 -8.37
C GLN A 31 20.40 -14.39 -8.44
N GLU A 32 20.90 -13.67 -7.44
CA GLU A 32 22.33 -13.49 -7.20
C GLU A 32 22.74 -14.21 -5.92
N SER A 33 23.64 -15.20 -6.03
CA SER A 33 24.04 -15.99 -4.86
C SER A 33 25.38 -16.68 -5.09
N GLY A 34 26.23 -16.65 -4.06
CA GLY A 34 27.40 -17.52 -3.94
C GLY A 34 27.11 -18.86 -3.26
N ASP A 35 26.00 -18.94 -2.52
CA ASP A 35 25.53 -20.15 -1.86
C ASP A 35 24.79 -21.05 -2.83
N THR A 36 24.79 -22.37 -2.57
CA THR A 36 24.07 -23.34 -3.39
C THR A 36 22.56 -23.18 -3.25
N ILE A 37 21.90 -22.81 -4.34
CA ILE A 37 20.45 -22.63 -4.48
C ILE A 37 19.90 -23.52 -5.59
N GLU A 38 18.58 -23.76 -5.58
CA GLU A 38 17.87 -24.41 -6.66
C GLU A 38 16.75 -23.52 -7.22
N VAL A 39 16.63 -23.46 -8.54
CA VAL A 39 15.61 -22.65 -9.23
C VAL A 39 14.82 -23.45 -10.26
N ILE A 40 13.54 -23.15 -10.44
CA ILE A 40 12.68 -23.69 -11.49
C ILE A 40 12.72 -22.76 -12.71
N PHE A 41 13.02 -23.32 -13.88
CA PHE A 41 12.98 -22.64 -15.18
C PHE A 41 12.60 -23.65 -16.27
N ASP A 42 11.67 -23.28 -17.16
CA ASP A 42 11.21 -24.12 -18.27
C ASP A 42 10.95 -25.59 -17.88
N SER A 43 10.17 -25.75 -16.80
CA SER A 43 9.74 -27.01 -16.20
C SER A 43 10.87 -27.88 -15.62
N LYS A 44 12.06 -27.31 -15.41
CA LYS A 44 13.26 -27.98 -14.91
C LYS A 44 13.81 -27.27 -13.67
N VAL A 45 14.45 -28.03 -12.79
CA VAL A 45 15.18 -27.54 -11.63
C VAL A 45 16.66 -27.43 -11.97
N TYR A 46 17.25 -26.29 -11.64
CA TYR A 46 18.66 -25.99 -11.83
C TYR A 46 19.33 -25.61 -10.52
N SER A 47 20.59 -25.97 -10.33
CA SER A 47 21.40 -25.54 -9.19
C SER A 47 22.66 -24.81 -9.65
N ASN A 48 23.07 -23.78 -8.92
CA ASN A 48 24.26 -23.01 -9.26
C ASN A 48 25.56 -23.77 -8.94
N ARG A 49 26.50 -23.78 -9.88
CA ARG A 49 27.83 -24.40 -9.75
C ARG A 49 28.83 -23.52 -8.99
N TRP A 50 28.65 -22.22 -9.10
CA TRP A 50 29.42 -21.16 -8.47
C TRP A 50 28.52 -19.92 -8.35
N TYR A 51 29.10 -18.78 -8.05
CA TYR A 51 28.38 -17.52 -7.96
C TYR A 51 27.56 -17.23 -9.23
N VAL A 52 26.25 -17.04 -9.08
CA VAL A 52 25.32 -16.63 -10.14
C VAL A 52 25.02 -15.14 -10.01
N LYS A 53 24.95 -14.46 -11.14
CA LYS A 53 24.46 -13.07 -11.30
C LYS A 53 23.06 -13.07 -11.89
N ALA A 54 22.36 -11.94 -11.80
CA ALA A 54 20.98 -11.85 -12.23
C ALA A 54 20.78 -12.11 -13.74
N ASP A 55 21.78 -11.78 -14.56
CA ASP A 55 21.79 -12.03 -16.01
C ASP A 55 22.12 -13.49 -16.39
N ASN A 56 22.50 -14.32 -15.43
CA ASN A 56 22.81 -15.71 -15.67
C ASN A 56 21.52 -16.52 -15.74
N CYS A 57 21.03 -16.74 -16.96
CA CYS A 57 19.79 -17.47 -17.20
C CYS A 57 20.00 -18.99 -17.40
N PRO A 58 19.12 -19.86 -16.86
CA PRO A 58 19.18 -21.31 -17.07
C PRO A 58 18.84 -21.80 -18.48
N GLN A 59 18.30 -20.96 -19.39
CA GLN A 59 17.77 -21.38 -20.71
C GLN A 59 18.79 -22.11 -21.60
N THR A 60 20.10 -21.90 -21.40
CA THR A 60 21.18 -22.55 -22.16
C THR A 60 22.01 -23.53 -21.34
N ALA A 61 21.59 -23.83 -20.10
CA ALA A 61 22.31 -24.71 -19.21
C ALA A 61 22.24 -26.16 -19.71
N SER A 62 23.41 -26.73 -20.01
CA SER A 62 23.58 -28.13 -20.39
C SER A 62 24.79 -28.73 -19.66
N ALA A 63 24.96 -30.05 -19.76
CA ALA A 63 26.14 -30.73 -19.22
C ALA A 63 27.44 -30.32 -19.94
N ASP A 64 27.33 -29.83 -21.18
CA ASP A 64 28.47 -29.50 -22.05
C ASP A 64 28.77 -28.00 -22.12
N ASN A 65 27.91 -27.15 -21.52
CA ASN A 65 28.08 -25.70 -21.50
C ASN A 65 28.71 -25.24 -20.17
N TRP A 66 30.04 -25.26 -20.11
CA TRP A 66 30.82 -24.91 -18.92
C TRP A 66 30.78 -23.42 -18.54
N ASP A 67 30.31 -22.55 -19.44
CA ASP A 67 30.20 -21.12 -19.18
C ASP A 67 28.87 -20.74 -18.51
N ASN A 68 27.87 -21.64 -18.53
CA ASN A 68 26.61 -21.41 -17.82
C ASN A 68 26.76 -21.84 -16.34
N PRO A 69 26.52 -20.94 -15.38
CA PRO A 69 26.67 -21.26 -13.96
C PRO A 69 25.58 -22.19 -13.42
N TRP A 70 24.52 -22.46 -14.19
CA TRP A 70 23.43 -23.35 -13.80
C TRP A 70 23.64 -24.78 -14.29
N THR A 71 23.45 -25.74 -13.39
CA THR A 71 23.42 -27.17 -13.69
C THR A 71 22.00 -27.67 -13.64
N TYR A 72 21.54 -28.33 -14.71
CA TYR A 72 20.29 -29.08 -14.65
C TYR A 72 20.37 -30.18 -13.59
N VAL A 73 19.40 -30.21 -12.68
CA VAL A 73 19.31 -31.21 -11.61
C VAL A 73 18.27 -32.27 -11.97
N ARG A 74 17.03 -31.85 -12.25
CA ARG A 74 15.88 -32.73 -12.52
C ARG A 74 14.71 -31.97 -13.15
N ASN A 75 13.67 -32.67 -13.58
CA ASN A 75 12.40 -32.03 -13.92
C ASN A 75 11.69 -31.54 -12.64
N ALA A 76 11.06 -30.37 -12.72
CA ALA A 76 10.18 -29.88 -11.67
C ALA A 76 8.86 -30.67 -11.70
N THR A 77 8.33 -31.02 -10.54
CA THR A 77 7.02 -31.67 -10.43
C THR A 77 5.91 -30.66 -10.70
N PRO A 78 4.71 -31.09 -11.13
CA PRO A 78 3.56 -30.19 -11.25
C PRO A 78 3.24 -29.43 -9.95
N ALA A 79 3.45 -30.06 -8.79
CA ALA A 79 3.26 -29.44 -7.50
C ALA A 79 4.29 -28.33 -7.23
N GLU A 80 5.56 -28.52 -7.59
CA GLU A 80 6.61 -27.50 -7.45
C GLU A 80 6.41 -26.35 -8.44
N ILE A 81 6.04 -26.64 -9.69
CA ILE A 81 5.69 -25.61 -10.68
C ILE A 81 4.50 -24.77 -10.19
N SER A 82 3.49 -25.42 -9.61
CA SER A 82 2.34 -24.73 -9.02
C SER A 82 2.69 -23.93 -7.77
N ALA A 83 3.66 -24.39 -6.97
CA ALA A 83 4.04 -23.77 -5.70
C ALA A 83 5.04 -22.62 -5.87
N TYR A 84 5.97 -22.72 -6.82
CA TYR A 84 7.11 -21.82 -6.92
C TYR A 84 7.13 -21.01 -8.22
N GLY A 85 6.37 -21.42 -9.24
CA GLY A 85 6.33 -20.77 -10.57
C GLY A 85 7.19 -21.47 -11.61
N ASN A 86 6.99 -21.10 -12.89
CA ASN A 86 7.70 -21.69 -14.03
C ASN A 86 8.00 -20.65 -15.12
N PRO A 87 9.02 -19.81 -14.93
CA PRO A 87 9.49 -18.87 -15.95
C PRO A 87 10.00 -19.64 -17.18
N THR A 88 9.64 -19.16 -18.38
CA THR A 88 10.04 -19.79 -19.65
C THR A 88 10.90 -18.88 -20.53
N THR A 89 11.16 -17.63 -20.09
CA THR A 89 11.97 -16.64 -20.80
C THR A 89 13.09 -16.11 -19.90
N CYS A 90 14.24 -15.77 -20.48
CA CYS A 90 15.36 -15.14 -19.78
C CYS A 90 15.15 -13.65 -19.47
N ASP A 91 13.90 -13.23 -19.25
CA ASP A 91 13.61 -11.89 -18.76
C ASP A 91 13.90 -11.88 -17.25
N SER A 92 15.19 -12.05 -16.89
CA SER A 92 15.68 -11.64 -15.58
C SER A 92 15.32 -10.18 -15.48
N GLY A 93 14.47 -9.78 -14.53
CA GLY A 93 14.11 -8.38 -14.35
C GLY A 93 15.31 -7.42 -14.21
N SER A 94 16.53 -7.94 -14.05
CA SER A 94 17.77 -7.18 -14.15
C SER A 94 18.02 -6.67 -15.56
N ILE A 95 17.64 -5.41 -15.78
CA ILE A 95 18.34 -4.57 -16.74
C ILE A 95 19.76 -4.41 -16.18
N THR A 96 20.78 -4.84 -16.92
CA THR A 96 22.17 -4.52 -16.59
C THR A 96 22.24 -3.01 -16.33
N PRO A 97 22.74 -2.54 -15.18
CA PRO A 97 22.75 -1.10 -14.88
C PRO A 97 23.42 -0.35 -16.03
N VAL A 98 22.64 0.46 -16.73
CA VAL A 98 23.21 1.33 -17.75
C VAL A 98 24.03 2.37 -17.01
N ASN A 99 25.35 2.28 -17.13
CA ASN A 99 26.24 3.30 -16.59
C ASN A 99 26.14 4.53 -17.50
N TYR A 100 25.63 5.64 -16.95
CA TYR A 100 25.61 6.93 -17.62
C TYR A 100 26.86 7.73 -17.30
N ASP A 101 27.31 8.53 -18.27
CA ASP A 101 28.47 9.40 -18.11
C ASP A 101 28.28 10.35 -16.90
N ALA A 102 29.36 10.62 -16.17
CA ALA A 102 29.31 11.57 -15.06
C ALA A 102 29.00 12.99 -15.56
N PHE A 103 28.16 13.71 -14.82
CA PHE A 103 27.89 15.12 -15.10
C PHE A 103 29.17 15.96 -14.96
N SER A 104 29.36 16.90 -15.89
CA SER A 104 30.39 17.93 -15.83
C SER A 104 29.78 19.28 -16.17
N THR A 105 30.11 20.30 -15.36
CA THR A 105 29.67 21.68 -15.60
C THR A 105 30.26 22.26 -16.89
N ASP A 106 31.39 21.73 -17.38
CA ASP A 106 32.05 22.24 -18.59
C ASP A 106 31.39 21.75 -19.90
N ASN A 107 30.49 20.78 -19.82
CA ASN A 107 29.88 20.15 -20.98
C ASN A 107 28.57 20.82 -21.40
N ASN A 108 28.27 20.75 -22.69
CA ASN A 108 26.94 21.06 -23.22
C ASN A 108 26.17 19.77 -23.39
N TYR A 109 24.90 19.78 -23.00
CA TYR A 109 23.99 18.65 -23.14
C TYR A 109 22.80 19.03 -24.00
N VAL A 110 22.28 18.05 -24.74
CA VAL A 110 21.05 18.17 -25.51
C VAL A 110 19.88 17.52 -24.78
N SER A 111 18.66 17.86 -25.19
CA SER A 111 17.47 17.23 -24.63
C SER A 111 17.53 15.71 -24.82
N GLY A 112 17.31 14.97 -23.74
CA GLY A 112 17.35 13.51 -23.70
C GLY A 112 18.65 12.91 -23.18
N ASP A 113 19.74 13.68 -23.11
CA ASP A 113 21.00 13.22 -22.52
C ASP A 113 20.79 12.81 -21.05
N ILE A 114 21.43 11.71 -20.65
CA ILE A 114 21.36 11.18 -19.28
C ILE A 114 22.77 11.19 -18.69
N VAL A 115 22.89 11.71 -17.47
CA VAL A 115 24.16 11.81 -16.74
C VAL A 115 24.02 11.32 -15.31
N SER A 116 25.12 10.83 -14.74
CA SER A 116 25.24 10.46 -13.33
C SER A 116 25.76 11.64 -12.50
N TYR A 117 25.09 12.00 -11.42
CA TYR A 117 25.51 13.03 -10.45
C TYR A 117 25.04 12.68 -9.03
N GLY A 118 25.97 12.50 -8.09
CA GLY A 118 25.64 12.23 -6.67
C GLY A 118 24.83 10.95 -6.44
N ASP A 119 25.26 9.83 -7.02
CA ASP A 119 24.58 8.52 -7.07
C ASP A 119 23.18 8.52 -7.71
N VAL A 120 22.82 9.62 -8.38
CA VAL A 120 21.52 9.80 -9.05
C VAL A 120 21.74 10.00 -10.55
N ASN A 121 20.85 9.45 -11.36
CA ASN A 121 20.84 9.72 -12.80
C ASN A 121 19.86 10.86 -13.09
N TYR A 122 20.24 11.77 -13.98
CA TYR A 122 19.42 12.89 -14.42
C TYR A 122 19.32 12.93 -15.93
N GLN A 123 18.14 13.25 -16.43
CA GLN A 123 17.90 13.48 -17.85
C GLN A 123 17.66 14.96 -18.11
N ALA A 124 18.35 15.49 -19.13
CA ALA A 124 18.13 16.84 -19.63
C ALA A 124 16.77 16.92 -20.34
N LYS A 125 15.84 17.76 -19.84
CA LYS A 125 14.52 18.01 -20.46
C LYS A 125 14.56 19.04 -21.58
N SER A 126 15.66 19.78 -21.68
CA SER A 126 15.96 20.72 -22.74
C SER A 126 17.47 20.79 -22.92
N ALA A 127 17.96 21.57 -23.88
CA ALA A 127 19.40 21.83 -23.98
C ALA A 127 19.93 22.46 -22.68
N VAL A 128 21.08 21.98 -22.20
CA VAL A 128 21.78 22.49 -21.01
C VAL A 128 23.18 22.92 -21.42
N PRO A 129 23.43 24.23 -21.60
CA PRO A 129 24.76 24.73 -21.93
C PRO A 129 25.77 24.52 -20.79
N ALA A 130 27.05 24.55 -21.13
CA ALA A 130 28.12 24.56 -20.12
C ALA A 130 27.96 25.74 -19.14
N TYR A 131 28.27 25.48 -17.87
CA TYR A 131 28.10 26.38 -16.72
C TYR A 131 26.65 26.79 -16.45
N SER A 132 25.67 26.00 -16.86
CA SER A 132 24.25 26.21 -16.56
C SER A 132 23.89 25.60 -15.18
N PHE A 133 22.71 25.00 -15.06
CA PHE A 133 22.28 24.27 -13.87
C PHE A 133 23.08 22.98 -13.66
N THR A 134 23.48 22.78 -12.41
CA THR A 134 23.91 21.47 -11.90
C THR A 134 22.68 20.59 -11.65
N PRO A 135 22.70 19.29 -11.97
CA PRO A 135 21.58 18.40 -11.70
C PRO A 135 21.17 18.38 -10.22
N GLY A 136 19.86 18.46 -9.94
CA GLY A 136 19.32 18.46 -8.57
C GLY A 136 19.60 19.73 -7.74
N ALA A 137 20.32 20.71 -8.27
CA ALA A 137 20.62 21.96 -7.56
C ALA A 137 19.52 23.01 -7.75
N GLU A 138 19.39 23.91 -6.78
CA GLU A 138 18.60 25.14 -6.86
C GLU A 138 19.14 26.09 -7.94
N ASN A 139 18.42 27.18 -8.21
CA ASN A 139 18.92 28.23 -9.11
C ASN A 139 20.25 28.80 -8.60
N PRO A 140 21.30 28.88 -9.44
CA PRO A 140 22.61 29.40 -9.05
C PRO A 140 22.60 30.91 -8.75
N TRP A 141 21.48 31.62 -8.93
CA TRP A 141 21.29 33.00 -8.51
C TRP A 141 20.47 33.08 -7.23
N GLN A 142 21.00 33.78 -6.24
CA GLN A 142 20.29 34.09 -5.01
C GLN A 142 19.93 35.59 -4.97
N LEU A 143 18.70 35.91 -4.61
CA LEU A 143 18.30 37.29 -4.34
C LEU A 143 19.12 37.83 -3.17
N TYR A 144 19.81 38.95 -3.37
CA TYR A 144 20.53 39.61 -2.30
C TYR A 144 19.54 40.28 -1.34
N THR A 145 19.60 39.88 -0.08
CA THR A 145 18.88 40.52 1.03
C THR A 145 19.89 40.88 2.11
N SER A 146 19.79 42.07 2.68
CA SER A 146 20.65 42.46 3.81
C SER A 146 20.41 41.54 4.98
N VAL A 147 21.48 40.98 5.55
CA VAL A 147 21.37 40.09 6.71
C VAL A 147 21.22 40.93 7.98
N PRO A 148 20.12 40.79 8.74
CA PRO A 148 19.93 41.55 9.98
C PRO A 148 20.94 41.14 11.05
N VAL A 149 21.37 42.09 11.87
CA VAL A 149 22.22 41.81 13.04
C VAL A 149 21.41 41.01 14.06
N TRP A 150 22.02 39.96 14.62
CA TRP A 150 21.40 39.11 15.62
C TRP A 150 20.98 39.90 16.87
N ASN A 151 19.80 39.59 17.41
CA ASN A 151 19.21 40.24 18.57
C ASN A 151 18.71 39.18 19.56
N ALA A 152 19.16 39.26 20.81
CA ALA A 152 18.82 38.31 21.87
C ALA A 152 17.32 38.22 22.20
N THR A 153 16.52 39.22 21.84
CA THR A 153 15.07 39.26 22.11
C THR A 153 14.21 38.92 20.89
N GLN A 154 14.82 38.84 19.72
CA GLN A 154 14.13 38.46 18.50
C GLN A 154 13.90 36.96 18.47
N VAL A 155 12.68 36.58 18.08
CA VAL A 155 12.35 35.21 17.75
C VAL A 155 12.85 34.93 16.33
N TYR A 156 13.58 33.84 16.18
CA TYR A 156 14.01 33.31 14.89
C TYR A 156 13.33 31.97 14.65
N ASN A 157 12.74 31.81 13.47
CA ASN A 157 12.18 30.55 12.99
C ASN A 157 13.18 29.85 12.07
N LYS A 158 12.91 28.58 11.75
CA LYS A 158 13.73 27.82 10.78
C LYS A 158 13.89 28.60 9.47
N GLY A 159 15.13 28.74 9.01
CA GLY A 159 15.51 29.45 7.79
C GLY A 159 15.84 30.93 7.99
N ASP A 160 15.52 31.53 9.14
CA ASP A 160 15.89 32.92 9.40
C ASP A 160 17.42 33.05 9.48
N VAL A 161 17.98 34.06 8.80
CA VAL A 161 19.42 34.34 8.81
C VAL A 161 19.70 35.59 9.63
N ALA A 162 20.69 35.51 10.50
CA ALA A 162 21.20 36.65 11.27
C ALA A 162 22.72 36.71 11.20
N GLN A 163 23.29 37.91 11.30
CA GLN A 163 24.73 38.10 11.39
C GLN A 163 25.15 38.54 12.79
N PHE A 164 26.33 38.10 13.22
CA PHE A 164 26.97 38.58 14.43
C PHE A 164 28.48 38.66 14.17
N ASP A 165 29.09 39.81 14.46
CA ASP A 165 30.52 40.07 14.22
C ASP A 165 31.01 39.73 12.78
N GLY A 166 30.19 40.06 11.77
CA GLY A 166 30.54 39.85 10.35
C GLY A 166 30.48 38.39 9.90
N GLN A 167 29.81 37.53 10.66
CA GLN A 167 29.58 36.13 10.35
C GLN A 167 28.07 35.86 10.32
N SER A 168 27.58 35.18 9.28
CA SER A 168 26.16 34.83 9.11
C SER A 168 25.85 33.44 9.67
N TYR A 169 24.63 33.28 10.18
CA TYR A 169 24.09 32.07 10.77
C TYR A 169 22.62 31.88 10.38
N GLU A 170 22.23 30.64 10.07
CA GLU A 170 20.85 30.25 9.78
C GLU A 170 20.24 29.53 11.00
N ALA A 171 19.05 29.92 11.42
CA ALA A 171 18.30 29.20 12.45
C ALA A 171 17.73 27.90 11.86
N LEU A 172 17.98 26.77 12.50
CA LEU A 172 17.51 25.45 12.06
C LEU A 172 16.11 25.11 12.58
N PHE A 173 15.66 25.82 13.62
CA PHE A 173 14.34 25.70 14.25
C PHE A 173 14.11 26.94 15.12
N TYR A 174 12.96 27.00 15.79
CA TYR A 174 12.60 28.09 16.71
C TYR A 174 13.70 28.35 17.75
N THR A 175 14.19 29.58 17.84
CA THR A 175 15.15 30.01 18.87
C THR A 175 14.96 31.48 19.24
N VAL A 176 15.26 31.80 20.50
CA VAL A 176 15.31 33.17 21.02
C VAL A 176 16.38 33.23 22.11
N GLY A 177 17.20 34.27 22.11
CA GLY A 177 18.25 34.48 23.12
C GLY A 177 19.52 33.65 22.95
N ASP A 178 19.50 32.56 22.16
CA ASP A 178 20.70 31.77 21.89
C ASP A 178 21.67 32.54 21.00
N ASN A 179 22.80 32.96 21.56
CA ASN A 179 23.83 33.69 20.80
C ASN A 179 24.49 32.76 19.75
N PRO A 180 24.42 33.09 18.44
CA PRO A 180 24.91 32.23 17.37
C PRO A 180 26.45 32.15 17.30
N SER A 181 27.19 33.12 17.85
CA SER A 181 28.66 33.10 17.83
C SER A 181 29.24 32.08 18.82
N LEU A 182 28.45 31.62 19.79
CA LEU A 182 28.86 30.61 20.75
C LEU A 182 28.77 29.22 20.13
N THR A 183 29.89 28.48 20.10
CA THR A 183 29.94 27.10 19.58
C THR A 183 28.91 26.18 20.26
N ALA A 184 28.55 26.44 21.52
CA ALA A 184 27.51 25.70 22.25
C ALA A 184 26.12 25.76 21.61
N ASN A 185 25.85 26.78 20.80
CA ASN A 185 24.59 26.97 20.08
C ASN A 185 24.70 26.64 18.59
N GLN A 186 25.89 26.23 18.13
CA GLN A 186 26.16 25.97 16.71
C GLN A 186 25.98 24.50 16.32
N ASN A 187 25.32 24.31 15.19
CA ASN A 187 25.03 23.06 14.52
C ASN A 187 25.57 23.07 13.08
N PRO A 188 26.89 23.00 12.89
CA PRO A 188 27.50 23.08 11.56
C PRO A 188 27.08 21.93 10.63
N THR A 189 26.74 20.77 11.21
CA THR A 189 26.36 19.57 10.47
C THR A 189 24.84 19.35 10.40
N GLY A 190 24.03 20.20 11.03
CA GLY A 190 22.58 20.01 11.16
C GLY A 190 22.16 18.90 12.15
N THR A 191 23.07 18.08 12.65
CA THR A 191 22.77 16.83 13.37
C THR A 191 22.86 16.89 14.90
N ASN A 192 23.32 18.00 15.49
CA ASN A 192 23.58 18.06 16.93
C ASN A 192 22.48 18.72 17.77
N GLY A 193 21.32 19.01 17.16
CA GLY A 193 20.15 19.56 17.84
C GLY A 193 20.31 20.99 18.35
N ARG A 194 21.32 21.75 17.88
CA ARG A 194 21.54 23.15 18.26
C ARG A 194 20.94 24.11 17.22
N PRO A 195 20.57 25.33 17.63
CA PRO A 195 19.73 26.20 16.82
C PRO A 195 20.42 26.82 15.61
N TRP A 196 21.74 27.07 15.63
CA TRP A 196 22.38 27.90 14.60
C TRP A 196 23.34 27.15 13.69
N LYS A 197 23.11 27.18 12.38
CA LYS A 197 24.09 26.70 11.38
C LYS A 197 24.97 27.85 10.90
N PRO A 198 26.30 27.82 11.09
CA PRO A 198 27.20 28.83 10.53
C PRO A 198 27.21 28.80 9.00
N LEU A 199 27.06 29.97 8.35
CA LEU A 199 27.03 30.09 6.87
C LEU A 199 28.35 30.60 6.27
N GLY A 200 29.11 31.39 7.02
CA GLY A 200 30.37 32.00 6.60
C GLY A 200 30.39 33.51 6.85
N PRO A 201 31.47 34.20 6.45
CA PRO A 201 31.54 35.66 6.52
C PRO A 201 30.34 36.31 5.83
N THR A 202 29.77 37.34 6.47
CA THR A 202 28.64 38.09 5.92
C THR A 202 29.11 38.90 4.72
N VAL A 203 28.46 38.68 3.58
CA VAL A 203 28.67 39.48 2.37
C VAL A 203 27.69 40.64 2.39
N GLU A 204 28.22 41.86 2.45
CA GLU A 204 27.43 43.10 2.36
C GLU A 204 27.83 43.91 1.13
N TYR A 205 26.85 44.51 0.47
CA TYR A 205 27.07 45.44 -0.63
C TYR A 205 26.56 46.82 -0.22
N SER A 206 27.37 47.85 -0.45
CA SER A 206 26.96 49.22 -0.24
C SER A 206 25.84 49.62 -1.21
N ALA A 207 25.06 50.65 -0.85
CA ALA A 207 24.06 51.20 -1.76
C ALA A 207 24.66 51.64 -3.11
N ALA A 208 25.91 52.12 -3.11
CA ALA A 208 26.62 52.48 -4.34
C ALA A 208 26.91 51.25 -5.22
N GLU A 209 27.35 50.14 -4.63
CA GLU A 209 27.60 48.88 -5.34
C GLU A 209 26.31 48.25 -5.87
N LEU A 210 25.24 48.25 -5.07
CA LEU A 210 23.92 47.78 -5.51
C LEU A 210 23.40 48.60 -6.69
N ASN A 211 23.55 49.92 -6.66
CA ASN A 211 23.14 50.81 -7.74
C ASN A 211 24.03 50.70 -8.99
N ALA A 212 25.31 50.39 -8.82
CA ALA A 212 26.27 50.24 -9.90
C ALA A 212 26.33 48.81 -10.49
N ALA A 213 25.62 47.85 -9.88
CA ALA A 213 25.63 46.46 -10.30
C ALA A 213 25.18 46.32 -11.76
N PRO A 214 25.92 45.57 -12.60
CA PRO A 214 25.62 45.42 -14.01
C PRO A 214 24.28 44.72 -14.22
N GLN A 215 23.55 45.08 -15.28
CA GLN A 215 22.37 44.34 -15.69
C GLN A 215 22.76 42.91 -16.11
N PHE A 216 21.95 41.94 -15.71
CA PHE A 216 22.11 40.54 -16.08
C PHE A 216 22.15 40.38 -17.62
N SER A 217 23.06 39.54 -18.09
CA SER A 217 23.22 39.15 -19.49
C SER A 217 23.28 37.64 -19.60
N ALA A 218 22.39 37.06 -20.41
CA ALA A 218 22.34 35.61 -20.63
C ALA A 218 23.60 35.05 -21.32
N THR A 219 24.40 35.88 -21.99
CA THR A 219 25.61 35.43 -22.71
C THR A 219 26.89 35.55 -21.88
N ALA A 220 26.85 36.28 -20.77
CA ALA A 220 28.01 36.48 -19.90
C ALA A 220 28.25 35.26 -19.00
N LEU A 221 29.52 34.96 -18.75
CA LEU A 221 29.95 33.98 -17.76
C LEU A 221 30.30 34.73 -16.48
N TYR A 222 29.63 34.38 -15.38
CA TYR A 222 29.81 35.00 -14.07
C TYR A 222 30.57 34.04 -13.16
N GLU A 223 31.55 34.54 -12.41
CA GLU A 223 32.19 33.77 -11.33
C GLU A 223 31.28 33.75 -10.10
N ALA A 224 31.51 32.84 -9.15
CA ALA A 224 30.76 32.81 -7.89
C ALA A 224 30.95 34.11 -7.09
N GLY A 225 29.91 34.61 -6.44
CA GLY A 225 29.88 35.86 -5.69
C GLY A 225 29.64 37.13 -6.53
N THR A 226 29.33 36.98 -7.82
CA THR A 226 29.12 38.14 -8.71
C THR A 226 27.73 38.74 -8.51
N LEU A 227 27.68 40.05 -8.24
CA LEU A 227 26.45 40.83 -8.11
C LEU A 227 25.95 41.33 -9.48
N VAL A 228 24.66 41.14 -9.77
CA VAL A 228 23.96 41.64 -10.96
C VAL A 228 22.60 42.22 -10.61
N GLN A 229 22.05 43.04 -11.50
CA GLN A 229 20.66 43.50 -11.46
C GLN A 229 19.81 42.68 -12.43
N PHE A 230 18.69 42.15 -11.96
CA PHE A 230 17.70 41.47 -12.79
C PHE A 230 16.29 41.90 -12.37
N GLN A 231 15.51 42.43 -13.32
CA GLN A 231 14.15 42.93 -13.08
C GLN A 231 14.06 43.94 -11.91
N GLY A 232 15.11 44.75 -11.72
CA GLY A 232 15.18 45.76 -10.66
C GLY A 232 15.51 45.22 -9.26
N GLN A 233 15.93 43.95 -9.16
CA GLN A 233 16.37 43.33 -7.92
C GLN A 233 17.84 42.86 -8.02
N PRO A 234 18.63 42.99 -6.93
CA PRO A 234 20.02 42.55 -6.90
C PRO A 234 20.11 41.04 -6.67
N TYR A 235 20.87 40.34 -7.51
CA TYR A 235 21.14 38.91 -7.38
C TYR A 235 22.64 38.64 -7.30
N VAL A 236 23.02 37.62 -6.54
CA VAL A 236 24.40 37.17 -6.38
C VAL A 236 24.51 35.72 -6.87
N SER A 237 25.47 35.47 -7.76
CA SER A 237 25.76 34.11 -8.22
C SER A 237 26.36 33.27 -7.08
N GLN A 238 25.83 32.09 -6.84
CA GLN A 238 26.31 31.13 -5.83
C GLN A 238 27.38 30.19 -6.38
N ALA A 239 27.45 30.08 -7.71
CA ALA A 239 28.42 29.28 -8.43
C ALA A 239 28.83 30.01 -9.72
N LYS A 240 29.83 29.47 -10.41
CA LYS A 240 30.17 29.90 -11.77
C LYS A 240 29.00 29.59 -12.70
N VAL A 241 28.45 30.59 -13.38
CA VAL A 241 27.17 30.47 -14.10
C VAL A 241 27.13 31.21 -15.45
N LYS A 242 26.49 30.61 -16.45
CA LYS A 242 26.21 31.17 -17.78
C LYS A 242 24.84 30.70 -18.29
N SER A 243 24.17 31.53 -19.10
CA SER A 243 22.92 31.16 -19.80
C SER A 243 21.70 30.84 -18.91
N VAL A 244 21.79 31.07 -17.60
CA VAL A 244 20.72 30.85 -16.61
C VAL A 244 20.32 32.19 -16.01
N SER A 245 19.04 32.52 -16.07
CA SER A 245 18.46 33.70 -15.42
C SER A 245 17.99 33.37 -13.98
N PRO A 246 17.82 34.38 -13.12
CA PRO A 246 17.31 34.17 -11.75
C PRO A 246 15.91 33.58 -11.62
N VAL A 247 15.14 33.50 -12.72
CA VAL A 247 13.78 32.94 -12.74
C VAL A 247 13.69 31.64 -13.54
N ASP A 248 14.78 31.20 -14.16
CA ASP A 248 14.82 29.94 -14.89
C ASP A 248 14.68 28.77 -13.92
N LYS A 249 14.10 27.67 -14.44
CA LYS A 249 13.97 26.41 -13.72
C LYS A 249 15.05 25.44 -14.15
N ASN A 250 15.48 24.59 -13.23
CA ASN A 250 16.46 23.56 -13.53
C ASN A 250 15.91 22.61 -14.64
N PRO A 251 16.60 22.47 -15.79
CA PRO A 251 16.17 21.60 -16.88
C PRO A 251 16.51 20.12 -16.65
N TRP A 252 17.30 19.80 -15.62
CA TRP A 252 17.56 18.42 -15.21
C TRP A 252 16.40 17.88 -14.39
N ALA A 253 15.95 16.67 -14.73
CA ALA A 253 15.00 15.93 -13.90
C ALA A 253 15.57 14.55 -13.56
N ILE A 254 15.22 14.03 -12.40
CA ILE A 254 15.65 12.69 -11.98
C ILE A 254 15.18 11.65 -13.01
N TYR A 255 16.13 10.82 -13.44
CA TYR A 255 15.94 9.74 -14.39
C TYR A 255 15.98 8.39 -13.68
N THR A 256 14.94 7.60 -13.93
CA THR A 256 14.84 6.21 -13.49
C THR A 256 14.41 5.42 -14.71
N ASP A 257 15.16 4.37 -15.03
CA ASP A 257 14.79 3.45 -16.10
C ASP A 257 13.75 2.47 -15.58
N TRP A 258 12.49 2.70 -15.96
CA TRP A 258 11.35 1.87 -15.58
C TRP A 258 11.04 0.75 -16.57
N THR A 259 11.94 0.51 -17.53
CA THR A 259 11.71 -0.49 -18.57
C THR A 259 11.41 -1.87 -17.95
N GLY A 260 10.35 -2.52 -18.43
CA GLY A 260 9.93 -3.82 -17.94
C GLY A 260 9.29 -3.84 -16.54
N THR A 261 9.25 -2.73 -15.79
CA THR A 261 8.69 -2.74 -14.43
C THR A 261 7.19 -3.02 -14.44
N LYS A 262 6.45 -2.37 -15.36
CA LYS A 262 4.99 -2.55 -15.50
C LYS A 262 4.61 -4.00 -15.79
N GLU A 263 5.38 -4.65 -16.66
CA GLU A 263 5.16 -6.03 -17.07
C GLU A 263 5.47 -7.02 -15.94
N ARG A 264 6.46 -6.68 -15.10
CA ARG A 264 6.86 -7.47 -13.93
C ARG A 264 5.85 -7.44 -12.80
N VAL A 265 5.18 -6.31 -12.58
CA VAL A 265 4.10 -6.21 -11.58
C VAL A 265 2.74 -6.67 -12.11
N GLY A 266 2.58 -6.85 -13.42
CA GLY A 266 1.29 -7.17 -14.05
C GLY A 266 0.25 -6.07 -13.94
N THR A 267 -0.94 -6.31 -14.49
CA THR A 267 -2.05 -5.33 -14.49
C THR A 267 -3.20 -5.82 -13.60
N PRO A 268 -3.76 -4.97 -12.72
CA PRO A 268 -4.92 -5.33 -11.92
C PRO A 268 -6.13 -5.64 -12.81
N LYS A 269 -6.87 -6.70 -12.45
CA LYS A 269 -8.01 -7.19 -13.23
C LYS A 269 -9.36 -6.66 -12.73
N ASN A 270 -9.42 -6.27 -11.46
CA ASN A 270 -10.64 -5.88 -10.77
C ASN A 270 -10.50 -4.47 -10.17
N PRO A 271 -11.59 -3.71 -10.08
CA PRO A 271 -11.60 -2.46 -9.32
C PRO A 271 -11.43 -2.74 -7.82
N TRP A 272 -10.89 -1.76 -7.10
CA TRP A 272 -10.82 -1.82 -5.64
C TRP A 272 -12.22 -1.82 -5.02
N PRO A 273 -12.50 -2.72 -4.07
CA PRO A 273 -13.76 -2.76 -3.35
C PRO A 273 -14.02 -1.49 -2.51
N ALA A 274 -15.30 -1.20 -2.25
CA ALA A 274 -15.70 -0.10 -1.37
C ALA A 274 -15.40 -0.39 0.12
N HIS A 275 -15.41 -1.68 0.50
CA HIS A 275 -15.01 -2.19 1.81
C HIS A 275 -13.88 -3.19 1.57
N VAL A 276 -12.69 -2.91 2.09
CA VAL A 276 -11.50 -3.71 1.80
C VAL A 276 -10.69 -4.02 3.05
N TYR A 277 -10.34 -5.28 3.24
CA TYR A 277 -9.25 -5.70 4.12
C TYR A 277 -7.94 -5.69 3.32
N ALA A 278 -7.04 -4.78 3.67
CA ALA A 278 -5.75 -4.59 3.02
C ALA A 278 -4.61 -4.59 4.07
N PRO A 279 -4.17 -5.77 4.55
CA PRO A 279 -3.07 -5.85 5.50
C PRO A 279 -1.77 -5.30 4.91
N TYR A 280 -0.94 -4.69 5.78
CA TYR A 280 0.37 -4.21 5.39
C TYR A 280 1.33 -5.38 5.17
N VAL A 281 2.18 -5.25 4.15
CA VAL A 281 3.29 -6.15 3.86
C VAL A 281 4.56 -5.32 3.92
N ASP A 282 5.44 -5.59 4.88
CA ASP A 282 6.80 -5.07 4.84
C ASP A 282 7.52 -5.74 3.66
N PHE A 283 7.58 -4.99 2.57
CA PHE A 283 8.13 -5.40 1.28
C PHE A 283 9.64 -5.25 1.24
N THR A 284 10.29 -5.13 2.40
CA THR A 284 11.75 -5.15 2.57
C THR A 284 12.24 -6.40 3.31
N LEU A 285 11.32 -7.20 3.86
CA LEU A 285 11.67 -8.44 4.56
C LEU A 285 12.28 -9.47 3.59
N ASN A 286 13.21 -10.25 4.11
CA ASN A 286 13.83 -11.37 3.38
C ASN A 286 12.81 -12.44 2.95
N SER A 287 11.70 -12.56 3.68
CA SER A 287 10.64 -13.52 3.39
C SER A 287 9.29 -12.81 3.31
N ILE A 288 8.80 -12.66 2.07
CA ILE A 288 7.48 -12.12 1.79
C ILE A 288 6.50 -13.28 1.53
N PRO A 289 5.34 -13.33 2.21
CA PRO A 289 4.33 -14.36 1.97
C PRO A 289 3.93 -14.49 0.51
N ASP A 290 3.47 -15.68 0.11
CA ASP A 290 2.88 -15.87 -1.22
C ASP A 290 1.48 -15.24 -1.26
N LEU A 291 1.41 -14.04 -1.82
CA LEU A 291 0.18 -13.25 -1.92
C LEU A 291 -0.90 -13.93 -2.75
N ALA A 292 -0.54 -14.67 -3.81
CA ALA A 292 -1.50 -15.36 -4.66
C ALA A 292 -2.16 -16.53 -3.93
N THR A 293 -1.38 -17.27 -3.14
CA THR A 293 -1.88 -18.35 -2.28
C THR A 293 -2.76 -17.80 -1.17
N LEU A 294 -2.37 -16.68 -0.52
CA LEU A 294 -3.22 -16.00 0.46
C LEU A 294 -4.57 -15.55 -0.11
N ALA A 295 -4.57 -15.04 -1.35
CA ALA A 295 -5.81 -14.68 -2.04
C ALA A 295 -6.73 -15.88 -2.27
N LYS A 296 -6.18 -17.01 -2.74
CA LYS A 296 -6.96 -18.21 -3.08
C LYS A 296 -7.44 -19.01 -1.86
N GLU A 297 -6.59 -19.13 -0.85
CA GLU A 297 -6.82 -20.04 0.28
C GLU A 297 -7.34 -19.33 1.52
N GLN A 298 -7.03 -18.04 1.70
CA GLN A 298 -7.35 -17.27 2.90
C GLN A 298 -8.32 -16.11 2.63
N ASN A 299 -8.74 -15.93 1.37
CA ASN A 299 -9.56 -14.81 0.90
C ASN A 299 -8.95 -13.42 1.17
N ILE A 300 -7.61 -13.33 1.25
CA ILE A 300 -6.89 -12.07 1.43
C ILE A 300 -6.42 -11.58 0.06
N THR A 301 -7.24 -10.76 -0.59
CA THR A 301 -7.08 -10.41 -2.01
C THR A 301 -6.41 -9.05 -2.24
N HIS A 302 -6.35 -8.20 -1.23
CA HIS A 302 -5.80 -6.85 -1.32
C HIS A 302 -4.72 -6.65 -0.26
N PHE A 303 -3.68 -5.89 -0.58
CA PHE A 303 -2.56 -5.67 0.33
C PHE A 303 -1.98 -4.26 0.19
N THR A 304 -1.35 -3.77 1.26
CA THR A 304 -0.63 -2.49 1.28
C THR A 304 0.87 -2.75 1.32
N MET A 305 1.59 -2.51 0.22
CA MET A 305 3.04 -2.71 0.13
C MET A 305 3.78 -1.57 0.82
N ALA A 306 4.55 -1.89 1.85
CA ALA A 306 5.17 -0.94 2.76
C ALA A 306 6.69 -1.15 2.85
N PHE A 307 7.55 -0.13 2.82
CA PHE A 307 7.26 1.27 2.48
C PHE A 307 8.20 1.77 1.39
N VAL A 308 7.65 2.64 0.54
CA VAL A 308 8.46 3.48 -0.33
C VAL A 308 8.93 4.71 0.46
N VAL A 309 10.24 4.93 0.48
CA VAL A 309 10.90 6.06 1.15
C VAL A 309 11.97 6.66 0.23
N ALA A 310 12.43 7.87 0.57
CA ALA A 310 13.61 8.43 -0.08
C ALA A 310 14.86 7.64 0.28
N LYS A 311 15.83 7.53 -0.64
CA LYS A 311 17.12 6.87 -0.40
C LYS A 311 17.84 7.46 0.83
N SER A 312 17.75 8.77 1.01
CA SER A 312 18.18 9.50 2.22
C SER A 312 17.41 10.82 2.35
N GLY A 313 17.69 11.60 3.41
CA GLY A 313 17.11 12.93 3.60
C GLY A 313 17.56 13.96 2.55
N GLU A 314 18.68 13.70 1.88
CA GLU A 314 19.27 14.55 0.85
C GLU A 314 19.05 14.00 -0.56
N GLN A 315 18.82 12.69 -0.70
CA GLN A 315 18.61 12.00 -1.98
C GLN A 315 17.14 11.68 -2.19
N CYS A 316 16.46 12.54 -2.97
CA CYS A 316 15.08 12.37 -3.45
C CYS A 316 14.98 11.25 -4.50
N ILE A 317 15.32 10.00 -4.13
CA ILE A 317 15.14 8.83 -4.99
C ILE A 317 14.21 7.85 -4.29
N PRO A 318 13.09 7.41 -4.90
CA PRO A 318 12.20 6.43 -4.30
C PRO A 318 12.85 5.04 -4.24
N THR A 319 12.75 4.40 -3.08
CA THR A 319 13.29 3.07 -2.80
C THR A 319 12.34 2.31 -1.88
N TRP A 320 12.41 0.97 -1.89
CA TRP A 320 11.82 0.17 -0.83
C TRP A 320 12.73 0.19 0.40
N GLY A 321 12.33 0.93 1.43
CA GLY A 321 13.04 1.05 2.72
C GLY A 321 14.53 1.40 2.63
N THR A 322 14.98 2.16 1.63
CA THR A 322 16.40 2.44 1.30
C THR A 322 17.23 1.23 0.80
N ALA A 323 16.67 0.03 0.91
CA ALA A 323 17.34 -1.24 0.63
C ALA A 323 17.26 -1.63 -0.86
N TYR A 324 16.10 -1.46 -1.48
CA TYR A 324 15.87 -1.92 -2.86
C TYR A 324 15.42 -0.80 -3.79
N ASN A 325 15.92 -0.87 -5.03
CA ASN A 325 15.54 0.04 -6.09
C ASN A 325 14.11 -0.23 -6.57
N LEU A 326 13.36 0.82 -6.87
CA LEU A 326 11.94 0.70 -7.18
C LEU A 326 11.67 0.16 -8.60
N GLN A 327 12.57 0.37 -9.54
CA GLN A 327 12.43 -0.09 -10.92
C GLN A 327 12.71 -1.58 -11.11
N ASP A 328 13.54 -2.16 -10.25
CA ASP A 328 14.06 -3.50 -10.41
C ASP A 328 14.06 -4.24 -9.07
N TYR A 329 12.88 -4.74 -8.71
CA TYR A 329 12.69 -5.53 -7.50
C TYR A 329 12.16 -6.92 -7.83
N ALA A 330 12.89 -7.95 -7.40
CA ALA A 330 12.61 -9.35 -7.71
C ALA A 330 11.21 -9.81 -7.25
N GLN A 331 10.69 -9.20 -6.18
CA GLN A 331 9.43 -9.57 -5.55
C GLN A 331 8.19 -9.08 -6.32
N TYR A 332 8.36 -8.28 -7.38
CA TYR A 332 7.24 -7.86 -8.24
C TYR A 332 6.52 -9.04 -8.92
N SER A 333 7.22 -10.17 -9.11
CA SER A 333 6.60 -11.42 -9.55
C SER A 333 5.44 -11.87 -8.64
N LYS A 334 5.53 -11.64 -7.32
CA LYS A 334 4.45 -11.95 -6.35
C LYS A 334 3.24 -11.03 -6.53
N VAL A 335 3.46 -9.75 -6.83
CA VAL A 335 2.39 -8.78 -7.14
C VAL A 335 1.67 -9.18 -8.41
N LYS A 336 2.42 -9.58 -9.44
CA LYS A 336 1.85 -10.10 -10.68
C LYS A 336 1.01 -11.36 -10.45
N ALA A 337 1.52 -12.32 -9.70
CA ALA A 337 0.79 -13.55 -9.38
C ALA A 337 -0.51 -13.26 -8.60
N LEU A 338 -0.51 -12.29 -7.67
CA LEU A 338 -1.70 -11.83 -6.97
C LEU A 338 -2.73 -11.24 -7.93
N ARG A 339 -2.31 -10.34 -8.83
CA ARG A 339 -3.19 -9.73 -9.85
C ARG A 339 -3.72 -10.76 -10.82
N GLU A 340 -2.94 -11.77 -11.16
CA GLU A 340 -3.39 -12.91 -11.94
C GLU A 340 -4.48 -13.72 -11.23
N ALA A 341 -4.38 -13.85 -9.91
CA ALA A 341 -5.38 -14.44 -9.03
C ALA A 341 -6.59 -13.53 -8.72
N GLY A 342 -6.64 -12.32 -9.28
CA GLY A 342 -7.78 -11.40 -9.14
C GLY A 342 -7.68 -10.40 -7.98
N GLY A 343 -6.57 -10.39 -7.26
CA GLY A 343 -6.26 -9.39 -6.23
C GLY A 343 -5.60 -8.12 -6.78
N ASP A 344 -5.23 -7.20 -5.89
CA ASP A 344 -4.43 -6.02 -6.23
C ASP A 344 -3.65 -5.49 -5.02
N VAL A 345 -2.75 -4.54 -5.25
CA VAL A 345 -1.95 -3.89 -4.20
C VAL A 345 -2.08 -2.38 -4.27
N MET A 346 -2.05 -1.73 -3.10
CA MET A 346 -1.71 -0.32 -2.98
C MET A 346 -0.27 -0.21 -2.48
N VAL A 347 0.36 0.94 -2.72
CA VAL A 347 1.71 1.22 -2.21
C VAL A 347 1.61 2.30 -1.14
N SER A 348 2.26 2.08 0.00
CA SER A 348 2.38 3.06 1.06
C SER A 348 3.73 3.78 1.00
N ILE A 349 3.71 5.11 0.99
CA ILE A 349 4.88 5.99 1.00
C ILE A 349 5.03 6.60 2.40
N GLY A 350 6.17 6.33 3.05
CA GLY A 350 6.48 6.86 4.39
C GLY A 350 6.76 5.76 5.41
N GLY A 351 6.00 5.75 6.51
CA GLY A 351 6.18 4.84 7.64
C GLY A 351 7.14 5.38 8.71
N ALA A 352 7.36 4.58 9.76
CA ALA A 352 8.08 4.98 10.97
C ALA A 352 9.54 5.38 10.76
N ASN A 353 10.20 4.73 9.80
CA ASN A 353 11.63 4.81 9.58
C ASN A 353 11.94 5.50 8.25
N ASN A 354 13.10 6.17 8.20
CA ASN A 354 13.63 6.91 7.05
C ASN A 354 12.88 8.20 6.72
N SER A 355 13.33 8.88 5.67
CA SER A 355 12.73 10.14 5.21
C SER A 355 11.67 9.87 4.13
N PRO A 356 10.45 10.41 4.26
CA PRO A 356 9.47 10.35 3.18
C PRO A 356 9.93 11.23 2.02
N LEU A 357 9.47 10.91 0.80
CA LEU A 357 9.82 11.66 -0.41
C LEU A 357 9.55 13.16 -0.28
N ALA A 358 8.43 13.56 0.35
CA ALA A 358 8.10 14.96 0.53
C ALA A 358 9.09 15.76 1.42
N ALA A 359 9.80 15.09 2.32
CA ALA A 359 10.82 15.71 3.14
C ALA A 359 12.17 15.83 2.40
N ALA A 360 12.53 14.80 1.64
CA ALA A 360 13.78 14.74 0.88
C ALA A 360 13.76 15.62 -0.39
N CYS A 361 12.68 15.54 -1.18
CA CYS A 361 12.54 16.29 -2.42
C CYS A 361 12.34 17.78 -2.15
N LYS A 362 13.29 18.62 -2.57
CA LYS A 362 13.22 20.09 -2.42
C LYS A 362 12.44 20.77 -3.55
N ASN A 363 12.35 20.10 -4.69
CA ASN A 363 11.60 20.54 -5.87
C ASN A 363 10.26 19.81 -6.01
N ASP A 364 9.18 20.57 -6.16
CA ASP A 364 7.82 20.06 -6.38
C ASP A 364 7.71 19.21 -7.65
N ALA A 365 8.42 19.57 -8.72
CA ALA A 365 8.32 18.89 -10.00
C ALA A 365 8.90 17.46 -9.93
N ASP A 366 10.01 17.28 -9.22
CA ASP A 366 10.61 15.97 -9.01
C ASP A 366 9.71 15.11 -8.11
N LEU A 367 9.16 15.69 -7.03
CA LEU A 367 8.22 14.96 -6.17
C LEU A 367 6.96 14.54 -6.94
N GLN A 368 6.40 15.44 -7.78
CA GLN A 368 5.23 15.14 -8.61
C GLN A 368 5.54 14.00 -9.57
N LYS A 369 6.71 14.05 -10.22
CA LYS A 369 7.19 13.00 -11.11
C LYS A 369 7.32 11.67 -10.38
N HIS A 370 7.89 11.64 -9.18
CA HIS A 370 7.97 10.39 -8.41
C HIS A 370 6.61 9.80 -8.07
N TYR A 371 5.66 10.60 -7.58
CA TYR A 371 4.31 10.11 -7.30
C TYR A 371 3.62 9.60 -8.57
N TYR A 372 3.77 10.31 -9.69
CA TYR A 372 3.24 9.88 -10.97
C TYR A 372 3.88 8.55 -11.42
N ASP A 373 5.21 8.48 -11.44
CA ASP A 373 5.97 7.32 -11.92
C ASP A 373 5.75 6.07 -11.07
N ILE A 374 5.62 6.21 -9.75
CA ILE A 374 5.31 5.07 -8.85
C ILE A 374 3.98 4.45 -9.26
N VAL A 375 2.94 5.26 -9.40
CA VAL A 375 1.59 4.77 -9.76
C VAL A 375 1.59 4.20 -11.18
N ASP A 376 2.25 4.89 -12.11
CA ASP A 376 2.30 4.49 -13.51
C ASP A 376 3.06 3.18 -13.72
N ASN A 377 4.25 3.04 -13.13
CA ASN A 377 5.14 1.91 -13.38
C ASN A 377 4.83 0.69 -12.52
N LEU A 378 4.10 0.86 -11.41
CA LEU A 378 3.59 -0.25 -10.60
C LEU A 378 2.13 -0.61 -10.92
N ASN A 379 1.53 0.00 -11.96
CA ASN A 379 0.12 -0.20 -12.37
C ASN A 379 -0.87 -0.04 -11.20
N LEU A 380 -0.70 1.00 -10.37
CA LEU A 380 -1.51 1.18 -9.17
C LEU A 380 -2.81 1.93 -9.46
N ASN A 381 -3.86 1.53 -8.74
CA ASN A 381 -5.13 2.27 -8.64
C ASN A 381 -5.29 3.02 -7.32
N VAL A 382 -4.44 2.72 -6.33
CA VAL A 382 -4.52 3.29 -4.98
C VAL A 382 -3.11 3.54 -4.45
N LEU A 383 -2.93 4.68 -3.80
CA LEU A 383 -1.69 5.08 -3.15
C LEU A 383 -2.00 5.52 -1.71
N ASP A 384 -1.18 5.06 -0.76
CA ASP A 384 -1.24 5.43 0.65
C ASP A 384 -0.03 6.31 1.01
N PHE A 385 -0.26 7.28 1.90
CA PHE A 385 0.79 8.07 2.51
C PHE A 385 0.74 7.85 4.01
N ASP A 386 1.71 7.11 4.53
CA ASP A 386 1.85 6.86 5.96
C ASP A 386 2.73 7.95 6.58
N ILE A 387 2.11 8.85 7.34
CA ILE A 387 2.72 10.10 7.82
C ILE A 387 2.79 10.06 9.33
N GLU A 388 3.96 9.70 9.83
CA GLU A 388 4.15 9.40 11.25
C GLU A 388 5.48 9.92 11.81
N GLY A 389 5.69 9.67 13.11
CA GLY A 389 6.86 10.14 13.84
C GLY A 389 7.03 11.66 13.75
N THR A 390 8.26 12.11 13.48
CA THR A 390 8.56 13.55 13.37
C THR A 390 7.93 14.20 12.13
N TRP A 391 7.58 13.41 11.11
CA TRP A 391 7.09 13.90 9.83
C TRP A 391 5.63 14.36 9.88
N VAL A 392 4.87 13.95 10.89
CA VAL A 392 3.50 14.46 11.13
C VAL A 392 3.51 15.92 11.61
N ALA A 393 4.61 16.37 12.23
CA ALA A 393 4.78 17.73 12.73
C ALA A 393 5.60 18.63 11.77
N ASP A 394 6.17 18.07 10.70
CA ASP A 394 6.96 18.83 9.73
C ASP A 394 6.06 19.53 8.70
N HIS A 395 5.59 20.73 9.06
CA HIS A 395 4.66 21.50 8.23
C HIS A 395 5.17 21.78 6.81
N GLU A 396 6.48 21.90 6.61
CA GLU A 396 7.08 22.15 5.29
C GLU A 396 6.85 20.96 4.35
N SER A 397 7.19 19.73 4.79
CA SER A 397 6.93 18.53 3.98
C SER A 397 5.45 18.24 3.81
N ILE A 398 4.60 18.57 4.79
CA ILE A 398 3.14 18.42 4.68
C ILE A 398 2.57 19.33 3.60
N GLN A 399 2.91 20.62 3.63
CA GLN A 399 2.47 21.59 2.62
C GLN A 399 2.95 21.20 1.22
N ARG A 400 4.22 20.74 1.12
CA ARG A 400 4.79 20.24 -0.14
C ARG A 400 4.04 19.01 -0.63
N ARG A 401 3.87 17.99 0.23
CA ARG A 401 3.16 16.74 -0.07
C ARG A 401 1.76 17.04 -0.61
N ASN A 402 0.94 17.79 0.12
CA ASN A 402 -0.46 17.99 -0.22
C ASN A 402 -0.61 18.80 -1.53
N ARG A 403 0.18 19.86 -1.71
CA ARG A 403 0.20 20.65 -2.96
C ARG A 403 0.59 19.76 -4.16
N VAL A 404 1.61 18.93 -3.99
CA VAL A 404 2.12 18.07 -5.07
C VAL A 404 1.17 16.89 -5.34
N VAL A 405 0.59 16.26 -4.32
CA VAL A 405 -0.45 15.24 -4.47
C VAL A 405 -1.62 15.79 -5.27
N LYS A 406 -2.08 17.02 -4.99
CA LYS A 406 -3.12 17.67 -5.79
C LYS A 406 -2.70 17.83 -7.25
N ALA A 407 -1.48 18.33 -7.50
CA ALA A 407 -0.97 18.49 -8.86
C ALA A 407 -0.89 17.14 -9.61
N THR A 408 -0.48 16.06 -8.95
CA THR A 408 -0.47 14.71 -9.52
C THR A 408 -1.88 14.20 -9.79
N GLN A 409 -2.84 14.40 -8.86
CA GLN A 409 -4.25 14.06 -9.07
C GLN A 409 -4.85 14.77 -10.29
N ASP A 410 -4.56 16.07 -10.46
CA ASP A 410 -5.03 16.82 -11.63
C ASP A 410 -4.44 16.31 -12.94
N GLN A 411 -3.21 15.82 -12.93
CA GLN A 411 -2.59 15.18 -14.08
C GLN A 411 -3.31 13.87 -14.42
N TRP A 412 -3.50 12.97 -13.46
CA TRP A 412 -4.24 11.72 -13.66
C TRP A 412 -5.67 11.95 -14.14
N ASN A 413 -6.36 12.96 -13.59
CA ASN A 413 -7.72 13.32 -14.00
C ASN A 413 -7.78 13.77 -15.47
N LYS A 414 -6.79 14.54 -15.95
CA LYS A 414 -6.70 14.93 -17.38
C LYS A 414 -6.49 13.73 -18.30
N GLU A 415 -5.81 12.69 -17.80
CA GLU A 415 -5.58 11.43 -18.50
C GLU A 415 -6.75 10.44 -18.36
N GLY A 416 -7.81 10.79 -17.60
CA GLY A 416 -8.94 9.90 -17.33
C GLY A 416 -8.62 8.76 -16.36
N ARG A 417 -7.49 8.82 -15.66
CA ARG A 417 -7.06 7.83 -14.66
C ARG A 417 -7.73 8.14 -13.32
N LYS A 418 -8.17 7.09 -12.63
CA LYS A 418 -8.71 7.18 -11.27
C LYS A 418 -7.71 6.54 -10.30
N VAL A 419 -7.14 7.35 -9.42
CA VAL A 419 -6.18 6.91 -8.41
C VAL A 419 -6.70 7.34 -7.04
N GLY A 420 -7.02 6.37 -6.18
CA GLY A 420 -7.44 6.62 -4.82
C GLY A 420 -6.26 7.04 -3.94
N ILE A 421 -6.41 8.11 -3.15
CA ILE A 421 -5.38 8.57 -2.22
C ILE A 421 -5.84 8.34 -0.78
N TRP A 422 -5.09 7.55 -0.05
CA TRP A 422 -5.26 7.31 1.38
C TRP A 422 -4.15 7.99 2.16
N TYR A 423 -4.49 8.58 3.31
CA TYR A 423 -3.51 8.98 4.31
C TYR A 423 -3.64 8.07 5.52
N THR A 424 -2.52 7.49 5.96
CA THR A 424 -2.41 6.71 7.20
C THR A 424 -1.74 7.57 8.26
N LEU A 425 -2.41 7.73 9.42
CA LEU A 425 -2.01 8.66 10.47
C LEU A 425 -2.02 8.01 11.86
N PRO A 426 -1.10 8.42 12.76
CA PRO A 426 -1.15 8.01 14.16
C PRO A 426 -2.36 8.64 14.86
N ILE A 427 -3.01 7.87 15.73
CA ILE A 427 -4.22 8.31 16.44
C ILE A 427 -4.20 7.87 17.90
N LEU A 428 -4.80 8.67 18.78
CA LEU A 428 -5.12 8.29 20.16
C LEU A 428 -6.60 7.88 20.26
N PRO A 429 -7.05 7.20 21.33
CA PRO A 429 -8.47 6.92 21.53
C PRO A 429 -9.32 8.21 21.62
N THR A 430 -8.68 9.35 21.87
CA THR A 430 -9.28 10.70 21.91
C THR A 430 -9.30 11.41 20.55
N GLY A 431 -8.75 10.81 19.48
CA GLY A 431 -8.65 11.37 18.14
C GLY A 431 -7.22 11.70 17.70
N LEU A 432 -7.10 12.29 16.52
CA LEU A 432 -5.83 12.81 15.99
C LEU A 432 -5.31 13.96 16.87
N THR A 433 -3.99 14.06 16.98
CA THR A 433 -3.31 15.22 17.58
C THR A 433 -3.53 16.48 16.72
N PRO A 434 -3.21 17.69 17.23
CA PRO A 434 -3.28 18.90 16.42
C PRO A 434 -2.50 18.82 15.11
N ASP A 435 -1.30 18.22 15.12
CA ASP A 435 -0.47 18.04 13.92
C ASP A 435 -1.12 17.06 12.93
N GLY A 436 -1.70 15.95 13.41
CA GLY A 436 -2.45 15.02 12.56
C GLY A 436 -3.70 15.66 11.93
N VAL A 437 -4.40 16.53 12.67
CA VAL A 437 -5.52 17.32 12.13
C VAL A 437 -5.02 18.30 11.07
N TYR A 438 -3.89 18.97 11.30
CA TYR A 438 -3.30 19.92 10.36
C TYR A 438 -2.95 19.26 9.01
N VAL A 439 -2.46 18.01 9.00
CA VAL A 439 -2.23 17.25 7.75
C VAL A 439 -3.49 17.22 6.87
N LEU A 440 -4.64 16.91 7.48
CA LEU A 440 -5.92 16.78 6.80
C LEU A 440 -6.55 18.13 6.42
N GLU A 441 -6.45 19.13 7.29
CA GLU A 441 -6.90 20.49 6.98
C GLU A 441 -6.10 21.09 5.82
N ASN A 442 -4.78 20.91 5.82
CA ASN A 442 -3.94 21.37 4.73
C ASN A 442 -4.25 20.62 3.41
N ALA A 443 -4.57 19.31 3.48
CA ALA A 443 -4.98 18.54 2.31
C ALA A 443 -6.31 19.04 1.72
N ARG A 444 -7.30 19.33 2.59
CA ARG A 444 -8.56 19.97 2.19
C ARG A 444 -8.30 21.32 1.52
N ASP A 445 -7.48 22.17 2.12
CA ASP A 445 -7.22 23.53 1.65
C ASP A 445 -6.43 23.54 0.33
N ALA A 446 -5.53 22.57 0.14
CA ALA A 446 -4.87 22.31 -1.14
C ALA A 446 -5.82 21.70 -2.20
N GLY A 447 -7.01 21.25 -1.81
CA GLY A 447 -8.00 20.64 -2.69
C GLY A 447 -7.72 19.18 -3.06
N VAL A 448 -6.91 18.48 -2.25
CA VAL A 448 -6.66 17.04 -2.41
C VAL A 448 -7.96 16.26 -2.21
N GLN A 449 -8.26 15.36 -3.14
CA GLN A 449 -9.40 14.45 -3.03
C GLN A 449 -8.95 13.15 -2.39
N LEU A 450 -9.20 12.98 -1.09
CA LEU A 450 -8.88 11.75 -0.39
C LEU A 450 -9.95 10.68 -0.68
N ALA A 451 -9.49 9.48 -1.04
CA ALA A 451 -10.30 8.27 -1.03
C ALA A 451 -10.60 7.85 0.41
N GLY A 452 -9.64 8.03 1.33
CA GLY A 452 -9.87 7.82 2.74
C GLY A 452 -8.74 8.30 3.67
N VAL A 453 -9.01 8.18 4.96
CA VAL A 453 -8.11 8.42 6.08
C VAL A 453 -8.08 7.14 6.90
N ASN A 454 -6.97 6.42 6.81
CA ASN A 454 -6.68 5.26 7.63
C ASN A 454 -5.98 5.72 8.91
N VAL A 455 -6.27 5.07 10.04
CA VAL A 455 -5.60 5.41 11.30
C VAL A 455 -4.96 4.19 11.95
N MET A 456 -3.76 4.41 12.47
CA MET A 456 -2.99 3.40 13.18
C MET A 456 -3.51 3.29 14.61
N THR A 457 -4.44 2.37 14.83
CA THR A 457 -5.07 2.11 16.13
C THR A 457 -4.17 1.22 16.99
N MET A 458 -2.97 1.73 17.29
CA MET A 458 -1.88 1.05 17.97
C MET A 458 -1.03 2.05 18.78
N ASP A 459 -0.20 1.52 19.67
CA ASP A 459 0.85 2.26 20.38
C ASP A 459 0.40 3.56 21.06
N TYR A 460 -0.67 3.47 21.86
CA TYR A 460 -1.29 4.61 22.52
C TYR A 460 -0.50 5.16 23.72
N GLY A 461 0.58 4.47 24.09
CA GLY A 461 1.48 4.84 25.18
C GLY A 461 1.17 4.12 26.50
N ASN A 462 2.12 4.22 27.44
CA ASN A 462 2.26 3.34 28.61
C ASN A 462 1.09 3.30 29.62
N ALA A 463 0.02 4.09 29.44
CA ALA A 463 -1.05 4.23 30.44
C ALA A 463 -2.47 4.14 29.89
N ILE A 464 -2.67 4.19 28.56
CA ILE A 464 -4.02 4.39 28.00
C ILE A 464 -4.71 3.05 27.73
N CYS A 465 -4.03 2.14 27.02
CA CYS A 465 -4.65 0.92 26.48
C CYS A 465 -3.88 -0.34 26.88
N GLN A 466 -3.38 -0.37 28.12
CA GLN A 466 -2.63 -1.48 28.68
C GLN A 466 -3.53 -2.73 28.79
N SER A 467 -3.21 -3.78 28.03
CA SER A 467 -4.06 -4.96 27.83
C SER A 467 -3.33 -6.29 27.96
N ALA A 468 -2.03 -6.30 28.31
CA ALA A 468 -1.29 -7.53 28.49
C ALA A 468 -1.96 -8.47 29.51
N GLY A 469 -2.23 -9.70 29.09
CA GLY A 469 -2.84 -10.74 29.91
C GLY A 469 -4.36 -10.62 30.06
N THR A 470 -5.04 -9.78 29.27
CA THR A 470 -6.48 -9.51 29.41
C THR A 470 -7.32 -9.97 28.22
N GLU A 471 -6.95 -11.07 27.54
CA GLU A 471 -7.73 -11.60 26.41
C GLU A 471 -9.19 -11.83 26.79
N GLY A 472 -10.12 -11.39 25.92
CA GLY A 472 -11.57 -11.43 26.12
C GLY A 472 -12.14 -10.21 26.84
N GLN A 473 -11.31 -9.30 27.36
CA GLN A 473 -11.76 -8.03 27.96
C GLN A 473 -11.89 -6.89 26.96
N ASN A 474 -11.43 -7.07 25.71
CA ASN A 474 -11.53 -6.12 24.60
C ASN A 474 -10.97 -4.70 24.89
N ILE A 475 -9.94 -4.57 25.73
CA ILE A 475 -9.41 -3.25 26.14
C ILE A 475 -8.83 -2.51 24.94
N HIS A 476 -7.98 -3.16 24.15
CA HIS A 476 -7.29 -2.53 23.03
C HIS A 476 -8.25 -2.28 21.86
N GLY A 477 -9.20 -3.20 21.61
CA GLY A 477 -10.28 -3.02 20.65
C GLY A 477 -11.24 -1.89 21.02
N THR A 478 -11.50 -1.67 22.31
CA THR A 478 -12.29 -0.51 22.78
C THR A 478 -11.54 0.80 22.53
N CYS A 479 -10.21 0.81 22.69
CA CYS A 479 -9.39 1.96 22.30
C CYS A 479 -9.45 2.24 20.78
N ALA A 480 -9.35 1.20 19.95
CA ALA A 480 -9.44 1.32 18.50
C ALA A 480 -10.80 1.87 18.03
N THR A 481 -11.90 1.34 18.55
CA THR A 481 -13.25 1.83 18.22
C THR A 481 -13.50 3.25 18.73
N SER A 482 -12.96 3.60 19.92
CA SER A 482 -12.99 4.98 20.42
C SER A 482 -12.19 5.95 19.55
N ALA A 483 -11.06 5.51 18.97
CA ALA A 483 -10.30 6.31 18.04
C ALA A 483 -11.12 6.61 16.77
N ILE A 484 -11.83 5.62 16.22
CA ILE A 484 -12.73 5.79 15.06
C ILE A 484 -13.90 6.74 15.39
N ASP A 485 -14.50 6.62 16.57
CA ASP A 485 -15.55 7.54 17.03
C ASP A 485 -15.08 9.01 17.04
N ASN A 486 -13.84 9.26 17.48
CA ASN A 486 -13.30 10.61 17.56
C ASN A 486 -12.75 11.11 16.23
N LEU A 487 -12.19 10.22 15.40
CA LEU A 487 -11.85 10.50 14.01
C LEU A 487 -13.09 10.98 13.26
N PHE A 488 -14.22 10.27 13.36
CA PHE A 488 -15.49 10.67 12.73
C PHE A 488 -15.87 12.12 13.05
N LYS A 489 -15.79 12.51 14.33
CA LYS A 489 -16.09 13.88 14.79
C LYS A 489 -15.12 14.89 14.21
N GLN A 490 -13.83 14.55 14.10
CA GLN A 490 -12.81 15.42 13.49
C GLN A 490 -13.05 15.56 11.99
N LEU A 491 -13.28 14.46 11.27
CA LEU A 491 -13.54 14.51 9.83
C LEU A 491 -14.81 15.27 9.49
N LYS A 492 -15.88 15.17 10.31
CA LYS A 492 -17.09 16.00 10.15
C LYS A 492 -16.84 17.50 10.32
N LYS A 493 -15.83 17.90 11.10
CA LYS A 493 -15.43 19.31 11.22
C LYS A 493 -14.62 19.76 10.00
N ILE A 494 -13.76 18.90 9.47
CA ILE A 494 -12.91 19.20 8.32
C ILE A 494 -13.75 19.25 7.03
N TRP A 495 -14.66 18.28 6.84
CA TRP A 495 -15.55 18.16 5.68
C TRP A 495 -17.04 18.18 6.10
N PRO A 496 -17.58 19.33 6.54
CA PRO A 496 -18.95 19.42 7.05
C PRO A 496 -20.04 19.13 6.01
N ALA A 497 -19.70 19.24 4.72
CA ALA A 497 -20.63 18.97 3.61
C ALA A 497 -20.87 17.48 3.34
N LYS A 498 -19.98 16.59 3.81
CA LYS A 498 -20.14 15.13 3.62
C LYS A 498 -21.16 14.57 4.60
N SER A 499 -21.99 13.66 4.09
CA SER A 499 -22.92 12.87 4.92
C SER A 499 -22.15 11.96 5.88
N ASP A 500 -22.84 11.46 6.90
CA ASP A 500 -22.23 10.56 7.88
C ASP A 500 -21.78 9.24 7.23
N LYS A 501 -22.55 8.76 6.23
CA LYS A 501 -22.18 7.59 5.42
C LYS A 501 -20.90 7.83 4.63
N GLU A 502 -20.77 8.98 3.97
CA GLU A 502 -19.54 9.33 3.24
C GLU A 502 -18.34 9.48 4.17
N ILE A 503 -18.50 10.04 5.37
CA ILE A 503 -17.41 10.11 6.34
C ILE A 503 -17.00 8.72 6.83
N ASN A 504 -17.96 7.84 7.16
CA ASN A 504 -17.62 6.47 7.56
C ASN A 504 -16.91 5.71 6.44
N ALA A 505 -17.41 5.78 5.20
CA ALA A 505 -16.78 5.14 4.05
C ALA A 505 -15.36 5.66 3.75
N MET A 506 -15.04 6.89 4.18
CA MET A 506 -13.69 7.45 4.09
C MET A 506 -12.77 7.01 5.24
N MET A 507 -13.27 6.43 6.32
CA MET A 507 -12.42 6.04 7.45
C MET A 507 -11.89 4.61 7.27
N GLY A 508 -10.64 4.40 7.70
CA GLY A 508 -10.05 3.08 7.85
C GLY A 508 -9.38 2.90 9.21
N THR A 509 -9.23 1.66 9.64
CA THR A 509 -8.59 1.30 10.92
C THR A 509 -7.52 0.24 10.71
N THR A 510 -6.32 0.47 11.26
CA THR A 510 -5.20 -0.46 11.16
C THR A 510 -4.61 -0.70 12.55
N PRO A 511 -5.01 -1.75 13.28
CA PRO A 511 -4.32 -2.18 14.49
C PRO A 511 -3.00 -2.89 14.20
N MET A 512 -2.08 -2.86 15.17
CA MET A 512 -0.93 -3.77 15.22
C MET A 512 -1.38 -5.03 15.95
N ILE A 513 -1.26 -6.19 15.32
CA ILE A 513 -1.78 -7.44 15.87
C ILE A 513 -0.83 -8.05 16.92
N GLY A 514 -1.37 -8.70 17.94
CA GLY A 514 -0.53 -9.31 18.97
C GLY A 514 0.17 -8.28 19.86
N TYR A 515 1.43 -8.53 20.23
CA TYR A 515 2.21 -7.61 21.06
C TYR A 515 2.65 -6.38 20.27
N ASN A 516 2.39 -5.20 20.82
CA ASN A 516 2.76 -3.92 20.21
C ASN A 516 4.08 -3.38 20.74
N ASP A 517 4.62 -2.32 20.12
CA ASP A 517 5.89 -1.69 20.50
C ASP A 517 5.82 -1.05 21.89
N VAL A 518 4.66 -0.49 22.26
CA VAL A 518 4.39 -0.02 23.61
C VAL A 518 4.24 -1.19 24.57
N GLN A 519 5.17 -1.30 25.52
CA GLN A 519 5.15 -2.36 26.51
C GLN A 519 3.81 -2.39 27.26
N GLY A 520 3.22 -3.58 27.31
CA GLY A 520 1.94 -3.84 27.98
C GLY A 520 0.70 -3.64 27.11
N GLU A 521 0.85 -3.16 25.87
CA GLU A 521 -0.20 -3.21 24.86
C GLU A 521 -0.16 -4.51 24.07
N VAL A 522 -1.31 -5.19 24.02
CA VAL A 522 -1.50 -6.43 23.28
C VAL A 522 -2.87 -6.41 22.61
N PHE A 523 -2.92 -6.51 21.30
CA PHE A 523 -4.14 -6.64 20.51
C PHE A 523 -4.46 -8.11 20.26
N TYR A 524 -5.52 -8.62 20.87
CA TYR A 524 -5.90 -10.02 20.78
C TYR A 524 -7.00 -10.28 19.72
N GLN A 525 -7.32 -11.55 19.49
CA GLN A 525 -8.40 -11.94 18.57
C GLN A 525 -9.79 -11.45 19.03
N SER A 526 -10.03 -11.34 20.34
CA SER A 526 -11.27 -10.74 20.84
C SER A 526 -11.40 -9.25 20.47
N ASP A 527 -10.30 -8.50 20.56
CA ASP A 527 -10.21 -7.11 20.09
C ASP A 527 -10.47 -7.02 18.57
N ALA A 528 -9.88 -7.93 17.79
CA ALA A 528 -10.08 -7.99 16.34
C ALA A 528 -11.54 -8.18 15.95
N LYS A 529 -12.28 -9.05 16.66
CA LYS A 529 -13.72 -9.25 16.44
C LYS A 529 -14.53 -7.99 16.74
N LEU A 530 -14.21 -7.30 17.83
CA LEU A 530 -14.87 -6.03 18.17
C LEU A 530 -14.62 -4.96 17.09
N VAL A 531 -13.39 -4.84 16.60
CA VAL A 531 -13.04 -3.90 15.53
C VAL A 531 -13.77 -4.24 14.24
N MET A 532 -13.85 -5.53 13.87
CA MET A 532 -14.58 -5.99 12.70
C MET A 532 -16.09 -5.66 12.79
N GLU A 533 -16.72 -5.94 13.94
CA GLU A 533 -18.13 -5.63 14.17
C GLU A 533 -18.43 -4.13 14.07
N ASP A 534 -17.59 -3.28 14.67
CA ASP A 534 -17.74 -1.82 14.56
C ASP A 534 -17.52 -1.33 13.13
N ALA A 535 -16.51 -1.85 12.44
CA ALA A 535 -16.21 -1.49 11.06
C ALA A 535 -17.36 -1.83 10.10
N GLN A 536 -17.95 -3.01 10.25
CA GLN A 536 -19.12 -3.43 9.48
C GLN A 536 -20.35 -2.57 9.79
N LYS A 537 -20.62 -2.33 11.08
CA LYS A 537 -21.76 -1.52 11.52
C LYS A 537 -21.69 -0.09 10.98
N ARG A 538 -20.48 0.46 10.86
CA ARG A 538 -20.24 1.82 10.37
C ARG A 538 -20.17 1.91 8.84
N GLU A 539 -20.03 0.79 8.13
CA GLU A 539 -19.68 0.75 6.71
C GLU A 539 -18.33 1.45 6.43
N LEU A 540 -17.28 1.14 7.21
CA LEU A 540 -15.95 1.72 7.02
C LEU A 540 -15.35 1.39 5.66
N GLY A 541 -14.44 2.22 5.12
CA GLY A 541 -13.82 1.95 3.82
C GLY A 541 -12.76 0.85 3.86
N MET A 542 -11.97 0.80 4.94
CA MET A 542 -10.82 -0.10 5.01
C MET A 542 -10.56 -0.65 6.42
N ILE A 543 -10.14 -1.91 6.49
CA ILE A 543 -9.44 -2.48 7.64
C ILE A 543 -8.04 -2.91 7.18
N GLY A 544 -7.01 -2.57 7.94
CA GLY A 544 -5.66 -3.08 7.77
C GLY A 544 -5.18 -3.81 9.02
N ILE A 545 -4.00 -4.42 8.95
CA ILE A 545 -3.22 -4.80 10.13
C ILE A 545 -1.74 -4.48 9.87
N TRP A 546 -1.02 -4.13 10.93
CA TRP A 546 0.44 -4.24 10.95
C TRP A 546 0.81 -5.56 11.64
N SER A 547 1.23 -6.61 10.92
CA SER A 547 1.33 -6.76 9.47
C SER A 547 1.08 -8.24 9.09
N ILE A 548 0.92 -8.56 7.81
CA ILE A 548 0.64 -9.97 7.39
C ILE A 548 1.77 -10.93 7.78
N ALA A 549 3.02 -10.46 7.77
CA ALA A 549 4.18 -11.28 8.14
C ALA A 549 4.20 -11.59 9.65
N ARG A 550 3.56 -10.73 10.45
CA ARG A 550 3.34 -10.91 11.89
C ARG A 550 2.17 -11.82 12.21
N ASP A 551 1.28 -12.11 11.27
CA ASP A 551 0.07 -12.94 11.50
C ASP A 551 0.41 -14.44 11.55
N LYS A 552 1.34 -14.77 12.44
CA LYS A 552 1.74 -16.12 12.82
C LYS A 552 2.20 -16.15 14.27
N PRO A 553 2.13 -17.31 14.93
CA PRO A 553 2.64 -17.45 16.29
C PRO A 553 4.16 -17.28 16.31
N GLY A 554 4.68 -16.92 17.48
CA GLY A 554 6.11 -16.68 17.69
C GLY A 554 6.51 -16.83 19.14
N VAL A 555 7.60 -16.16 19.51
CA VAL A 555 8.10 -16.16 20.88
C VAL A 555 7.13 -15.36 21.78
N PRO A 556 6.56 -15.96 22.84
CA PRO A 556 5.57 -15.29 23.69
C PRO A 556 6.10 -13.98 24.27
N GLY A 557 5.37 -12.88 24.07
CA GLY A 557 5.73 -11.58 24.64
C GLY A 557 6.78 -10.78 23.86
N GLN A 558 7.28 -11.31 22.73
CA GLN A 558 8.25 -10.63 21.90
C GLN A 558 7.57 -9.90 20.73
N VAL A 559 7.91 -8.62 20.57
CA VAL A 559 7.62 -7.86 19.36
C VAL A 559 8.61 -8.24 18.26
N SER A 560 8.11 -8.57 17.08
CA SER A 560 8.92 -8.93 15.91
C SER A 560 8.18 -8.54 14.63
N PRO A 561 8.92 -8.19 13.56
CA PRO A 561 8.34 -7.99 12.23
C PRO A 561 7.83 -9.29 11.58
N GLU A 562 8.26 -10.45 12.07
CA GLU A 562 7.94 -11.77 11.51
C GLU A 562 6.99 -12.59 12.39
N HIS A 563 6.55 -12.11 13.55
CA HIS A 563 5.51 -12.79 14.32
C HIS A 563 4.79 -11.87 15.32
N SER A 564 3.57 -12.25 15.68
CA SER A 564 2.70 -11.48 16.60
C SER A 564 3.12 -11.56 18.07
N GLY A 565 4.09 -12.43 18.41
CA GLY A 565 4.46 -12.71 19.79
C GLY A 565 3.42 -13.54 20.56
N MET A 566 2.43 -14.09 19.86
CA MET A 566 1.43 -15.00 20.42
C MET A 566 1.90 -16.46 20.37
N THR A 567 1.47 -17.27 21.32
CA THR A 567 1.62 -18.74 21.21
C THR A 567 0.71 -19.30 20.11
N PRO A 568 1.02 -20.49 19.55
CA PRO A 568 0.14 -21.18 18.60
C PRO A 568 -1.29 -21.41 19.12
N ALA A 569 -1.46 -21.55 20.43
CA ALA A 569 -2.78 -21.71 21.05
C ALA A 569 -3.56 -20.39 21.16
N GLN A 570 -2.86 -19.26 21.31
CA GLN A 570 -3.47 -17.93 21.41
C GLN A 570 -3.82 -17.35 20.04
N ALA A 571 -2.96 -17.53 19.04
CA ALA A 571 -3.21 -17.12 17.67
C ALA A 571 -2.45 -18.06 16.72
N PRO A 572 -3.13 -19.04 16.08
CA PRO A 572 -2.53 -19.80 15.00
C PRO A 572 -2.22 -18.88 13.80
N GLN A 573 -1.52 -19.42 12.81
CA GLN A 573 -1.20 -18.69 11.58
C GLN A 573 -2.46 -18.16 10.90
N TYR A 574 -2.43 -16.88 10.53
CA TYR A 574 -3.51 -16.12 9.89
C TYR A 574 -4.78 -15.91 10.74
N ALA A 575 -4.72 -16.12 12.06
CA ALA A 575 -5.89 -16.03 12.92
C ALA A 575 -6.56 -14.64 12.89
N TYR A 576 -5.77 -13.57 12.81
CA TYR A 576 -6.33 -12.21 12.71
C TYR A 576 -6.90 -11.95 11.31
N SER A 577 -6.19 -12.39 10.27
CA SER A 577 -6.66 -12.25 8.90
C SER A 577 -7.94 -13.04 8.62
N HIS A 578 -8.17 -14.19 9.26
CA HIS A 578 -9.45 -14.92 9.15
C HIS A 578 -10.64 -14.14 9.72
N ILE A 579 -10.40 -13.25 10.68
CA ILE A 579 -11.44 -12.38 11.24
C ILE A 579 -11.74 -11.23 10.28
N PHE A 580 -10.71 -10.63 9.67
CA PHE A 580 -10.85 -9.42 8.86
C PHE A 580 -11.05 -9.66 7.36
N SER A 581 -10.58 -10.76 6.79
CA SER A 581 -10.70 -11.01 5.34
C SER A 581 -12.14 -11.03 4.81
N PRO A 582 -13.18 -11.44 5.58
CA PRO A 582 -14.57 -11.29 5.16
C PRO A 582 -15.02 -9.83 4.99
N PHE A 583 -14.27 -8.85 5.49
CA PHE A 583 -14.55 -7.42 5.29
C PHE A 583 -14.36 -6.99 3.84
N THR A 584 -13.47 -7.66 3.09
CA THR A 584 -13.35 -7.46 1.65
C THR A 584 -14.58 -8.01 0.95
N SER A 585 -15.59 -7.17 0.83
CA SER A 585 -16.71 -7.42 -0.06
C SER A 585 -16.46 -6.64 -1.33
N ALA A 586 -16.21 -7.34 -2.45
CA ALA A 586 -16.45 -6.73 -3.76
C ALA A 586 -17.82 -6.05 -3.68
N GLY A 587 -17.89 -4.80 -4.14
CA GLY A 587 -19.13 -4.03 -4.08
C GLY A 587 -20.20 -4.63 -4.99
N GLU A 588 -20.70 -5.82 -4.68
CA GLU A 588 -22.07 -6.17 -4.98
C GLU A 588 -22.89 -5.39 -3.96
N GLU A 589 -23.17 -4.14 -4.34
CA GLU A 589 -24.46 -3.53 -4.04
C GLU A 589 -25.51 -4.63 -4.10
N ALA A 590 -26.45 -4.62 -3.15
CA ALA A 590 -27.49 -5.61 -3.12
C ALA A 590 -28.07 -5.78 -4.55
N VAL A 591 -27.88 -6.97 -5.13
CA VAL A 591 -28.17 -7.22 -6.54
C VAL A 591 -29.68 -7.35 -6.65
N THR A 592 -30.34 -6.25 -6.99
CA THR A 592 -31.78 -6.23 -7.24
C THR A 592 -32.05 -6.61 -8.70
N GLY A 593 -32.75 -7.72 -8.89
CA GLY A 593 -33.06 -8.19 -10.23
C GLY A 593 -34.19 -9.21 -10.27
N VAL A 594 -34.57 -9.57 -11.49
CA VAL A 594 -35.44 -10.73 -11.74
C VAL A 594 -34.55 -11.89 -12.14
N TYR A 595 -34.65 -13.01 -11.43
CA TYR A 595 -33.78 -14.17 -11.70
C TYR A 595 -34.49 -15.16 -12.61
N LYS A 596 -33.95 -15.39 -13.81
CA LYS A 596 -34.52 -16.29 -14.81
C LYS A 596 -33.81 -17.64 -14.77
N SER A 597 -34.57 -18.72 -14.61
CA SER A 597 -34.02 -20.08 -14.62
C SER A 597 -33.60 -20.49 -16.03
N ARG A 598 -32.42 -21.09 -16.15
CA ARG A 598 -31.92 -21.66 -17.41
C ARG A 598 -32.64 -22.94 -17.83
N LYS A 599 -33.34 -23.61 -16.92
CA LYS A 599 -34.12 -24.82 -17.21
C LYS A 599 -35.28 -24.57 -18.15
N ASN A 600 -36.06 -23.53 -17.88
CA ASN A 600 -37.35 -23.29 -18.53
C ASN A 600 -37.51 -21.86 -19.05
N ASN A 601 -36.49 -21.00 -18.96
CA ASN A 601 -36.52 -19.60 -19.36
C ASN A 601 -37.63 -18.78 -18.68
N GLN A 602 -38.06 -19.21 -17.49
CA GLN A 602 -39.03 -18.52 -16.66
C GLN A 602 -38.36 -17.91 -15.43
N CYS A 603 -38.97 -16.86 -14.89
CA CYS A 603 -38.42 -16.09 -13.78
C CYS A 603 -38.93 -16.59 -12.44
N LEU A 604 -38.08 -16.49 -11.42
CA LEU A 604 -38.45 -16.71 -10.02
C LEU A 604 -39.65 -15.81 -9.67
N ASP A 605 -40.68 -16.42 -9.08
CA ASP A 605 -41.98 -15.81 -8.81
C ASP A 605 -42.55 -16.39 -7.52
N ILE A 606 -43.02 -15.52 -6.61
CA ILE A 606 -43.75 -15.96 -5.43
C ILE A 606 -45.19 -16.32 -5.80
N GLN A 607 -45.57 -17.57 -5.52
CA GLN A 607 -46.88 -18.13 -5.82
C GLN A 607 -48.02 -17.17 -5.44
N TYR A 608 -48.97 -17.01 -6.36
CA TYR A 608 -50.13 -16.10 -6.25
C TYR A 608 -49.81 -14.60 -6.19
N GLY A 609 -48.53 -14.19 -6.24
CA GLY A 609 -48.09 -12.80 -6.16
C GLY A 609 -48.41 -12.11 -4.83
N LYS A 610 -48.77 -12.87 -3.77
CA LYS A 610 -49.25 -12.32 -2.49
C LYS A 610 -48.13 -12.12 -1.45
N MET A 611 -46.99 -12.80 -1.60
CA MET A 611 -45.81 -12.67 -0.73
C MET A 611 -46.12 -12.85 0.77
N ARG A 612 -47.04 -13.78 1.11
CA ARG A 612 -47.35 -14.14 2.50
C ARG A 612 -46.35 -15.18 3.00
N ASP A 613 -46.21 -15.26 4.32
CA ASP A 613 -45.37 -16.28 4.93
C ASP A 613 -45.89 -17.68 4.56
N GLY A 614 -44.99 -18.50 4.00
CA GLY A 614 -45.30 -19.83 3.48
C GLY A 614 -45.72 -19.91 2.02
N ASP A 615 -45.91 -18.78 1.31
CA ASP A 615 -46.15 -18.81 -0.14
C ASP A 615 -44.89 -19.37 -0.84
N ARG A 616 -45.06 -20.35 -1.74
CA ARG A 616 -43.93 -21.06 -2.36
C ARG A 616 -43.27 -20.23 -3.45
N LEU A 617 -41.97 -20.40 -3.59
CA LEU A 617 -41.22 -19.93 -4.75
C LEU A 617 -41.48 -20.87 -5.94
N MET A 618 -41.78 -20.30 -7.10
CA MET A 618 -41.99 -21.01 -8.36
C MET A 618 -41.32 -20.26 -9.51
N THR A 619 -41.40 -20.82 -10.71
CA THR A 619 -41.02 -20.15 -11.95
C THR A 619 -42.27 -19.75 -12.74
N TYR A 620 -42.30 -18.53 -13.28
CA TYR A 620 -43.41 -18.00 -14.07
C TYR A 620 -42.91 -17.07 -15.19
N ALA A 621 -43.80 -16.63 -16.08
CA ALA A 621 -43.44 -15.68 -17.14
C ALA A 621 -42.76 -14.43 -16.55
N CYS A 622 -41.66 -13.97 -17.15
CA CYS A 622 -40.86 -12.85 -16.66
C CYS A 622 -41.60 -11.51 -16.85
N THR A 623 -42.32 -11.08 -15.82
CA THR A 623 -43.16 -9.87 -15.85
C THR A 623 -42.51 -8.66 -15.18
N GLY A 624 -41.48 -8.86 -14.34
CA GLY A 624 -40.86 -7.76 -13.60
C GLY A 624 -41.71 -7.17 -12.48
N ARG A 625 -42.80 -7.85 -12.10
CA ARG A 625 -43.65 -7.42 -10.97
C ARG A 625 -42.93 -7.59 -9.64
N PRO A 626 -43.36 -6.89 -8.57
CA PRO A 626 -42.69 -6.96 -7.26
C PRO A 626 -42.46 -8.37 -6.69
N ASN A 627 -43.38 -9.31 -6.98
CA ASN A 627 -43.26 -10.71 -6.56
C ASN A 627 -42.21 -11.54 -7.34
N GLN A 628 -41.52 -10.92 -8.32
CA GLN A 628 -40.42 -11.51 -9.08
C GLN A 628 -39.09 -10.76 -8.90
N ILE A 629 -39.12 -9.61 -8.22
CA ILE A 629 -37.92 -8.83 -7.92
C ILE A 629 -37.30 -9.42 -6.66
N LEU A 630 -36.04 -9.80 -6.73
CA LEU A 630 -35.27 -10.28 -5.59
C LEU A 630 -34.02 -9.42 -5.45
N THR A 631 -33.70 -9.05 -4.22
CA THR A 631 -32.51 -8.29 -3.87
C THR A 631 -31.59 -9.20 -3.07
N PHE A 632 -30.51 -9.65 -3.71
CA PHE A 632 -29.47 -10.43 -3.03
C PHE A 632 -28.47 -9.49 -2.35
N SER A 633 -28.33 -9.55 -1.04
CA SER A 633 -27.25 -8.86 -0.33
C SER A 633 -26.13 -9.85 -0.02
N GLY A 634 -24.94 -9.64 -0.59
CA GLY A 634 -23.76 -10.44 -0.25
C GLY A 634 -23.29 -10.23 1.20
N ILE A 635 -23.60 -9.07 1.78
CA ILE A 635 -23.30 -8.71 3.18
C ILE A 635 -24.19 -9.46 4.16
N ASN A 636 -25.51 -9.43 3.93
CA ASN A 636 -26.45 -10.13 4.80
C ASN A 636 -26.64 -11.61 4.42
N GLN A 637 -26.11 -12.02 3.26
CA GLN A 637 -26.28 -13.34 2.66
C GLN A 637 -27.76 -13.74 2.54
N GLN A 638 -28.61 -12.81 2.10
CA GLN A 638 -30.06 -12.98 2.05
C GLN A 638 -30.66 -12.52 0.72
N LEU A 639 -31.79 -13.13 0.35
CA LEU A 639 -32.61 -12.76 -0.81
C LEU A 639 -33.91 -12.13 -0.35
N VAL A 640 -34.02 -10.80 -0.44
CA VAL A 640 -35.23 -10.04 -0.07
C VAL A 640 -36.16 -9.94 -1.28
N ILE A 641 -37.46 -10.13 -1.07
CA ILE A 641 -38.48 -10.11 -2.13
C ILE A 641 -39.02 -8.69 -2.31
N GLY A 642 -38.79 -8.09 -3.48
CA GLY A 642 -39.19 -6.71 -3.81
C GLY A 642 -38.74 -5.71 -2.75
N ASP A 643 -39.58 -4.71 -2.49
CA ASP A 643 -39.41 -3.75 -1.38
C ASP A 643 -40.11 -4.21 -0.09
N THR A 644 -40.25 -5.52 0.11
CA THR A 644 -40.93 -6.09 1.27
C THR A 644 -39.94 -6.42 2.40
N GLN A 645 -40.47 -6.74 3.58
CA GLN A 645 -39.68 -7.36 4.68
C GLN A 645 -39.75 -8.90 4.64
N LYS A 646 -39.84 -9.47 3.43
CA LYS A 646 -39.89 -10.92 3.22
C LYS A 646 -38.62 -11.41 2.54
N CYS A 647 -38.12 -12.54 2.98
CA CYS A 647 -36.91 -13.18 2.51
C CYS A 647 -37.23 -14.56 1.94
N LEU A 648 -36.39 -15.06 1.03
CA LEU A 648 -36.43 -16.46 0.63
C LEU A 648 -35.91 -17.34 1.76
N ASP A 649 -36.70 -18.34 2.11
CA ASP A 649 -36.55 -19.16 3.29
C ASP A 649 -36.68 -20.63 2.91
N VAL A 650 -35.80 -21.49 3.42
CA VAL A 650 -35.97 -22.93 3.32
C VAL A 650 -36.97 -23.39 4.37
N GLN A 651 -38.10 -23.91 3.90
CA GLN A 651 -39.24 -24.25 4.73
C GLN A 651 -38.84 -25.08 5.97
N ASN A 652 -39.26 -24.60 7.15
CA ASN A 652 -39.01 -25.19 8.47
C ASN A 652 -37.52 -25.32 8.84
N GLY A 653 -36.59 -24.77 8.05
CA GLY A 653 -35.15 -24.92 8.24
C GLY A 653 -34.63 -26.35 8.09
N HIS A 654 -35.34 -27.19 7.34
CA HIS A 654 -34.94 -28.58 7.11
C HIS A 654 -33.96 -28.68 5.93
N ASN A 655 -32.75 -29.16 6.18
CA ASN A 655 -31.73 -29.36 5.14
C ASN A 655 -31.85 -30.73 4.45
N GLU A 656 -33.02 -31.02 3.88
CA GLU A 656 -33.34 -32.29 3.23
C GLU A 656 -33.63 -32.11 1.72
N GLU A 657 -33.40 -33.17 0.95
CA GLU A 657 -33.64 -33.18 -0.49
C GLU A 657 -35.12 -32.88 -0.81
N GLY A 658 -35.36 -31.84 -1.60
CA GLY A 658 -36.69 -31.48 -2.09
C GLY A 658 -37.51 -30.58 -1.17
N VAL A 659 -36.96 -30.10 -0.05
CA VAL A 659 -37.62 -29.12 0.82
C VAL A 659 -37.89 -27.82 0.04
N ALA A 660 -39.08 -27.26 0.19
CA ALA A 660 -39.51 -26.09 -0.57
C ALA A 660 -38.76 -24.82 -0.15
N VAL A 661 -38.52 -23.95 -1.13
CA VAL A 661 -38.16 -22.55 -0.87
C VAL A 661 -39.45 -21.73 -0.84
N ILE A 662 -39.62 -20.93 0.20
CA ILE A 662 -40.83 -20.14 0.47
C ILE A 662 -40.48 -18.68 0.73
N SER A 663 -41.48 -17.81 0.64
CA SER A 663 -41.44 -16.47 1.21
C SER A 663 -41.68 -16.55 2.72
N TYR A 664 -40.87 -15.87 3.53
CA TYR A 664 -41.09 -15.75 4.97
C TYR A 664 -40.62 -14.39 5.50
N SER A 665 -41.09 -13.97 6.67
CA SER A 665 -40.61 -12.73 7.32
C SER A 665 -39.10 -12.78 7.52
N CYS A 666 -38.39 -11.74 7.07
CA CYS A 666 -36.94 -11.68 7.21
C CYS A 666 -36.54 -11.71 8.69
N HIS A 667 -35.55 -12.53 9.02
CA HIS A 667 -34.87 -12.55 10.30
C HIS A 667 -33.37 -12.61 10.08
N ASN A 668 -32.55 -12.21 11.06
CA ASN A 668 -31.10 -12.30 10.90
C ASN A 668 -30.69 -13.77 10.70
N ALA A 669 -30.03 -14.07 9.59
CA ALA A 669 -29.40 -15.36 9.37
C ALA A 669 -28.29 -15.52 10.42
N SER A 670 -28.38 -16.58 11.22
CA SER A 670 -27.39 -16.89 12.26
C SER A 670 -27.24 -18.39 12.38
N ASP A 671 -26.24 -18.82 13.16
CA ASP A 671 -26.03 -20.23 13.49
C ASP A 671 -27.26 -20.95 14.05
N LYS A 672 -28.21 -20.22 14.63
CA LYS A 672 -29.46 -20.76 15.19
C LYS A 672 -30.61 -20.79 14.17
N ASN A 673 -30.62 -19.90 13.19
CA ASN A 673 -31.65 -19.77 12.15
C ASN A 673 -30.99 -19.54 10.77
N PRO A 674 -30.29 -20.53 10.21
CA PRO A 674 -29.53 -20.36 8.97
C PRO A 674 -30.38 -20.47 7.70
N ASN A 675 -31.68 -20.74 7.83
CA ASN A 675 -32.61 -21.12 6.74
C ASN A 675 -32.96 -19.98 5.77
N GLN A 676 -32.51 -18.75 6.03
CA GLN A 676 -32.60 -17.62 5.10
C GLN A 676 -31.24 -17.24 4.50
N GLY A 677 -30.17 -17.97 4.85
CA GLY A 677 -28.82 -17.72 4.37
C GLY A 677 -28.58 -18.33 2.99
N TRP A 678 -28.14 -17.50 2.05
CA TRP A 678 -27.84 -17.87 0.67
C TRP A 678 -26.47 -17.35 0.24
N LEU A 679 -25.77 -18.16 -0.53
CA LEU A 679 -24.56 -17.79 -1.25
C LEU A 679 -24.86 -17.83 -2.75
N TRP A 680 -24.57 -16.76 -3.47
CA TRP A 680 -24.71 -16.69 -4.92
C TRP A 680 -23.33 -16.78 -5.57
N GLU A 681 -23.06 -17.88 -6.26
CA GLU A 681 -21.83 -18.05 -7.03
C GLU A 681 -22.11 -18.92 -8.25
N ASN A 682 -21.42 -18.66 -9.36
CA ASN A 682 -21.55 -19.44 -10.59
C ASN A 682 -23.02 -19.60 -11.04
N ASN A 683 -23.78 -18.51 -11.00
CA ASN A 683 -25.21 -18.48 -11.34
C ASN A 683 -26.12 -19.40 -10.49
N THR A 684 -25.64 -19.85 -9.34
CA THR A 684 -26.34 -20.81 -8.48
C THR A 684 -26.53 -20.23 -7.09
N PHE A 685 -27.74 -20.35 -6.52
CA PHE A 685 -27.97 -20.06 -5.11
C PHE A 685 -27.74 -21.31 -4.26
N ARG A 686 -26.75 -21.26 -3.38
CA ARG A 686 -26.45 -22.29 -2.38
C ARG A 686 -27.01 -21.91 -1.03
N SER A 687 -27.66 -22.85 -0.35
CA SER A 687 -28.11 -22.68 1.03
C SER A 687 -26.92 -22.71 1.98
N LEU A 688 -26.91 -21.81 2.96
CA LEU A 688 -25.90 -21.75 4.02
C LEU A 688 -26.27 -22.58 5.26
N MET A 689 -27.33 -23.38 5.21
CA MET A 689 -27.69 -24.29 6.28
C MET A 689 -26.60 -25.33 6.53
N LYS A 690 -26.32 -25.63 7.81
CA LYS A 690 -25.33 -26.63 8.22
C LYS A 690 -25.69 -28.01 7.67
N GLY A 691 -24.67 -28.81 7.31
CA GLY A 691 -24.83 -30.18 6.80
C GLY A 691 -24.48 -30.32 5.32
N GLU A 692 -25.19 -31.20 4.61
CA GLU A 692 -24.99 -31.40 3.17
C GLU A 692 -25.27 -30.11 2.39
N GLN A 693 -24.41 -29.80 1.42
CA GLN A 693 -24.58 -28.62 0.57
C GLN A 693 -25.76 -28.81 -0.39
N ARG A 694 -26.70 -27.86 -0.35
CA ARG A 694 -27.87 -27.87 -1.23
C ARG A 694 -28.04 -26.56 -1.98
N CYS A 695 -28.49 -26.69 -3.23
CA CYS A 695 -28.68 -25.63 -4.18
C CYS A 695 -30.17 -25.40 -4.42
N MET A 696 -30.55 -24.17 -4.72
CA MET A 696 -31.88 -23.82 -5.20
C MET A 696 -32.12 -24.47 -6.57
N THR A 697 -33.21 -25.21 -6.70
CA THR A 697 -33.46 -26.08 -7.85
C THR A 697 -34.90 -25.98 -8.32
N VAL A 698 -35.08 -25.72 -9.62
CA VAL A 698 -36.39 -25.71 -10.27
C VAL A 698 -36.86 -27.14 -10.52
N GLY A 699 -37.94 -27.54 -9.85
CA GLY A 699 -38.62 -28.82 -10.02
C GLY A 699 -39.26 -28.99 -11.40
N ASN A 700 -39.69 -30.21 -11.73
CA ASN A 700 -40.42 -30.47 -12.99
C ASN A 700 -41.85 -29.92 -12.96
N ASP A 701 -42.37 -29.67 -11.77
CA ASP A 701 -43.64 -29.00 -11.48
C ASP A 701 -43.54 -27.47 -11.52
N GLY A 702 -42.34 -26.92 -11.81
CA GLY A 702 -42.08 -25.48 -11.87
C GLY A 702 -41.91 -24.81 -10.50
N PHE A 703 -42.07 -25.54 -9.40
CA PHE A 703 -41.80 -25.04 -8.06
C PHE A 703 -40.31 -25.17 -7.70
N VAL A 704 -39.84 -24.27 -6.83
CA VAL A 704 -38.45 -24.24 -6.40
C VAL A 704 -38.29 -24.93 -5.05
N LYS A 705 -37.25 -25.75 -4.96
CA LYS A 705 -36.88 -26.54 -3.77
C LYS A 705 -35.36 -26.57 -3.64
N ILE A 706 -34.85 -26.97 -2.49
CA ILE A 706 -33.42 -27.26 -2.36
C ILE A 706 -33.13 -28.71 -2.76
N SER A 707 -32.04 -28.96 -3.48
CA SER A 707 -31.53 -30.30 -3.77
C SER A 707 -30.01 -30.33 -3.67
N THR A 708 -29.41 -31.52 -3.63
CA THR A 708 -27.95 -31.69 -3.77
C THR A 708 -27.42 -30.88 -4.95
N CYS A 709 -26.39 -30.08 -4.69
CA CYS A 709 -25.74 -29.25 -5.70
C CYS A 709 -25.10 -30.11 -6.79
N LYS A 710 -25.29 -29.71 -8.06
CA LYS A 710 -24.72 -30.37 -9.23
C LYS A 710 -24.10 -29.32 -10.14
N GLU A 711 -22.88 -29.59 -10.58
CA GLU A 711 -22.22 -28.72 -11.57
C GLU A 711 -22.96 -28.76 -12.90
N ASN A 712 -23.12 -27.60 -13.51
CA ASN A 712 -23.72 -27.41 -14.83
C ASN A 712 -25.16 -27.97 -14.96
N ASP A 713 -25.95 -27.98 -13.88
CA ASP A 713 -27.37 -28.36 -13.93
C ASP A 713 -28.25 -27.14 -14.25
N PRO A 714 -28.89 -27.06 -15.44
CA PRO A 714 -29.73 -25.92 -15.81
C PRO A 714 -30.91 -25.69 -14.85
N ALA A 715 -31.30 -26.71 -14.07
CA ALA A 715 -32.32 -26.58 -13.02
C ALA A 715 -31.84 -25.78 -11.80
N GLN A 716 -30.52 -25.63 -11.62
CA GLN A 716 -29.89 -24.93 -10.49
C GLN A 716 -29.27 -23.58 -10.91
N GLU A 717 -29.23 -23.31 -12.21
CA GLU A 717 -28.67 -22.08 -12.75
C GLU A 717 -29.73 -21.02 -13.04
N PHE A 718 -29.42 -19.79 -12.62
CA PHE A 718 -30.24 -18.61 -12.79
C PHE A 718 -29.41 -17.46 -13.36
N GLU A 719 -30.00 -16.66 -14.23
CA GLU A 719 -29.38 -15.46 -14.76
C GLU A 719 -30.21 -14.22 -14.42
N ILE A 720 -29.54 -13.09 -14.23
CA ILE A 720 -30.21 -11.82 -14.00
C ILE A 720 -30.88 -11.40 -15.32
N TYR A 721 -32.19 -11.21 -15.25
CA TYR A 721 -33.03 -10.77 -16.35
C TYR A 721 -33.54 -9.36 -16.08
N HIS A 722 -33.43 -8.51 -17.09
CA HIS A 722 -33.98 -7.16 -17.09
C HIS A 722 -35.22 -7.14 -18.01
N PRO A 723 -36.44 -7.22 -17.48
CA PRO A 723 -37.65 -7.07 -18.28
C PRO A 723 -37.63 -5.70 -18.98
N ALA A 724 -37.98 -5.67 -20.26
CA ALA A 724 -38.17 -4.40 -20.96
C ALA A 724 -39.27 -3.58 -20.24
N LYS A 725 -38.97 -2.32 -19.92
CA LYS A 725 -39.91 -1.39 -19.29
C LYS A 725 -41.15 -1.14 -20.14
#